data_AF-A0A7X7B0Q6-F1
#
_entry.id   AF-A0A7X7B0Q6-F1
#
_cell.length_a   1.000
_cell.length_b   1.000
_cell.length_c   1.000
_cell.angle_alpha   90.00
_cell.angle_beta   90.00
_cell.angle_gamma   90.00
#
_symmetry.space_group_name_H-M   'P 1'
#
loop_
_entity.id
_entity.type
_entity.pdbx_description
1 polymer ?
#
loop_
_entity_poly.entity_id
_entity_poly.type
_entity_poly.pdbx_seq_one_letter_code
_entity_poly.pdbx_strand_id
1 'polypeptide(L)'
;MKRYPVLVALLLAGALAGAQDDRRDASVTVHPPVTAKADAGTHVVRDVTLATRFASYTLRYEAYELDDDPAKVGFPKWAPTIGYTPLGIVGPSDCLWYNQGFFHWTFDGHNIHEYRPRFRIVREHGANAMVEYVWDTPKVTAVARFAMTSGSDKLLFLGSYTPKEPVQECKLRLMSYPATFAQPWNRTVTTATRTLTSGRNVPLDLEQERWVLLEDPNPGRPADGSAGLLLGDTSAFAQVTLDEIGGYAEYVDLTLKSDRRAFALALYECPSIPDAEETRAYFRRSADAECEVLARLAQADPEQELAALPMDAERSAQFLRREEALLTRPVETWRPDPTPLAFPWAARLPGPPVKVALLCPRWQAYETMELGRRLELDVEHLYFDSGTALIAPDYWPYRGQTGIGPLNPGVAERHSLRICGDPQREVILVAGIHGDALPTRLRPVILEQVRAGKGLVIAGPPAGWPEELFAQPDDRLVAPALAAIPWQSLPGLGEGERGRVGKEAPLKGYRFGQGRVILFTVNTAPYSVLVPANDASEGLSGAADRALALQAAAVLAAAGRSPRARLSFDASPSLKAGVATTLPLRLSGAFAEALVRVQDDHDGVRLLARRALRPGNARLALPPLPAGRRYFVDVLLRDQAGDCAGFASTVLAAPAGPRIATVNLSPSRKVHPVAPPMVALERGGTLTCQARITTVPSGAKPYLRWEVRDCFNRLLARAVTPVAANGAARAKLPLLRPVTVCHQLDTALIAGGRTLAVRRDRFTIPLPYPYDDFTYLMWSYAGGEPVIQRTNRLCFNLGAEMMDLCHMRGYSDAGAAREYALAARSGLRLVPYVTRIAGEVGEGNVLRPGLFDNEWLRGEEQSIERCCRQAAPYRPPAYTLGDENYLVAGAGEVCGAPETMAQFRAWLQARYHTIAALNAAWKTEYASFADIQQPMWLAEAVRQQESFAAWFDHREFMDAAFVRAHERLAAAVRAQDPGAKVGWDGLLGYHWQSGYDFSQLTRNLELNQVYTTEFPQGEWVRSFARPDSLRGEWGNAVADKEDGFTAIGWHNLFLGYNSCWWWTSWGCDYIPFNPDTSLSKPGEWFFRAADELRAGPGKLLLHARRDDSGIAILYSQTDHFAAALAAQTPGTGAAGAWLENHRGLLRALEDLGTQYRYVAAADLETNPRCLEGFRVLFLPLAVCLSDAQVAAIRAFAEAGGTVIADGRVGILTRNGVIRDQRPLDDLFGVRSPAGHAAFAQKPQT
;
A
#
# COMPACT_ATOMS: atom_id res chain seq x y z
N MET A 1 -30.87 -16.89 -56.26
CA MET A 1 -31.78 -17.74 -55.46
C MET A 1 -31.13 -19.10 -55.28
N LYS A 2 -31.04 -19.59 -54.02
CA LYS A 2 -30.41 -20.85 -53.56
C LYS A 2 -28.87 -20.87 -53.50
N ARG A 3 -28.33 -20.61 -52.29
CA ARG A 3 -27.26 -21.37 -51.58
C ARG A 3 -26.79 -20.58 -50.34
N TYR A 4 -27.59 -20.61 -49.27
CA TYR A 4 -27.18 -20.22 -47.91
C TYR A 4 -27.76 -21.22 -46.88
N PRO A 5 -27.13 -22.39 -46.67
CA PRO A 5 -27.30 -23.09 -45.40
C PRO A 5 -25.96 -23.40 -44.69
N VAL A 6 -24.80 -23.05 -45.26
CA VAL A 6 -23.49 -23.39 -44.66
C VAL A 6 -22.98 -22.33 -43.68
N LEU A 7 -23.37 -21.07 -43.83
CA LEU A 7 -22.88 -19.98 -42.96
C LEU A 7 -23.58 -19.93 -41.59
N VAL A 8 -24.85 -20.34 -41.51
CA VAL A 8 -25.59 -20.40 -40.24
C VAL A 8 -25.17 -21.63 -39.41
N ALA A 9 -24.82 -22.74 -40.07
CA ALA A 9 -24.29 -23.93 -39.39
C ALA A 9 -22.88 -23.70 -38.79
N LEU A 10 -22.02 -22.90 -39.43
CA LEU A 10 -20.70 -22.56 -38.91
C LEU A 10 -20.73 -21.51 -37.79
N LEU A 11 -21.69 -20.58 -37.81
CA LEU A 11 -21.93 -19.64 -36.70
C LEU A 11 -22.55 -20.34 -35.48
N LEU A 12 -23.39 -21.35 -35.67
CA LEU A 12 -23.89 -22.19 -34.58
C LEU A 12 -22.84 -23.18 -34.05
N ALA A 13 -21.94 -23.69 -34.89
CA ALA A 13 -20.85 -24.57 -34.44
C ALA A 13 -19.76 -23.83 -33.64
N GLY A 14 -19.46 -22.57 -33.97
CA GLY A 14 -18.57 -21.72 -33.17
C GLY A 14 -19.14 -21.33 -31.79
N ALA A 15 -20.46 -21.14 -31.70
CA ALA A 15 -21.14 -20.91 -30.43
C ALA A 15 -21.24 -22.17 -29.56
N LEU A 16 -21.27 -23.36 -30.17
CA LEU A 16 -21.30 -24.64 -29.45
C LEU A 16 -19.92 -25.14 -29.00
N ALA A 17 -18.83 -24.73 -29.67
CA ALA A 17 -17.47 -25.06 -29.23
C ALA A 17 -17.00 -24.21 -28.04
N GLY A 18 -17.48 -22.96 -27.92
CA GLY A 18 -17.30 -22.15 -26.70
C GLY A 18 -18.14 -22.63 -25.51
N ALA A 19 -19.19 -23.41 -25.75
CA ALA A 19 -20.07 -23.97 -24.72
C ALA A 19 -19.55 -25.27 -24.09
N GLN A 20 -18.42 -25.83 -24.55
CA GLN A 20 -17.86 -27.06 -23.99
C GLN A 20 -17.05 -26.85 -22.69
N ASP A 21 -16.52 -25.64 -22.45
CA ASP A 21 -15.75 -25.31 -21.23
C ASP A 21 -16.64 -24.92 -20.04
N ASP A 22 -17.89 -24.50 -20.31
CA ASP A 22 -18.88 -24.06 -19.30
C ASP A 22 -19.37 -25.18 -18.37
N ARG A 23 -19.02 -26.44 -18.64
CA ARG A 23 -19.46 -27.60 -17.85
C ARG A 23 -18.49 -28.02 -16.75
N ARG A 24 -17.38 -27.31 -16.56
CA ARG A 24 -16.34 -27.68 -15.58
C ARG A 24 -15.85 -26.46 -14.81
N ASP A 25 -16.76 -25.71 -14.18
CA ASP A 25 -16.43 -24.47 -13.47
C ASP A 25 -16.45 -24.61 -11.92
N ALA A 26 -16.62 -25.81 -11.36
CA ALA A 26 -16.59 -26.04 -9.92
C ALA A 26 -15.16 -26.29 -9.36
N SER A 27 -14.87 -25.80 -8.15
CA SER A 27 -13.59 -26.01 -7.44
C SER A 27 -13.71 -26.02 -5.91
N VAL A 28 -12.75 -26.66 -5.23
CA VAL A 28 -12.48 -26.60 -3.79
C VAL A 28 -11.16 -25.88 -3.53
N THR A 29 -11.10 -25.03 -2.52
CA THR A 29 -9.86 -24.47 -1.96
C THR A 29 -9.82 -24.76 -0.47
N VAL A 30 -8.81 -25.49 0.00
CA VAL A 30 -8.58 -25.74 1.42
C VAL A 30 -7.55 -24.75 1.93
N HIS A 31 -7.94 -23.90 2.87
CA HIS A 31 -7.05 -22.91 3.46
C HIS A 31 -6.16 -23.57 4.53
N PRO A 32 -4.91 -23.11 4.72
CA PRO A 32 -4.08 -23.57 5.83
C PRO A 32 -4.82 -23.40 7.17
N PRO A 33 -4.87 -24.44 8.02
CA PRO A 33 -5.57 -24.35 9.30
C PRO A 33 -4.82 -23.41 10.26
N VAL A 34 -5.57 -22.58 11.00
CA VAL A 34 -5.03 -21.80 12.11
C VAL A 34 -5.19 -22.64 13.38
N THR A 35 -4.09 -22.86 14.11
CA THR A 35 -4.10 -23.60 15.36
C THR A 35 -3.47 -22.81 16.50
N ALA A 36 -4.09 -22.86 17.68
CA ALA A 36 -3.58 -22.23 18.89
C ALA A 36 -3.77 -23.17 20.08
N LYS A 37 -2.79 -23.22 20.98
CA LYS A 37 -2.91 -24.01 22.21
C LYS A 37 -3.77 -23.24 23.22
N ALA A 38 -4.73 -23.91 23.85
CA ALA A 38 -5.60 -23.38 24.88
C ALA A 38 -5.70 -24.37 26.06
N ASP A 39 -6.20 -23.91 27.20
CA ASP A 39 -6.40 -24.76 28.39
C ASP A 39 -7.37 -25.92 28.12
N ALA A 40 -8.33 -25.72 27.22
CA ALA A 40 -9.33 -26.71 26.81
C ALA A 40 -8.85 -27.71 25.73
N GLY A 41 -7.62 -27.59 25.24
CA GLY A 41 -7.08 -28.40 24.14
C GLY A 41 -6.47 -27.54 23.03
N THR A 42 -6.47 -28.05 21.80
CA THR A 42 -5.95 -27.29 20.64
C THR A 42 -7.11 -26.62 19.91
N HIS A 43 -7.16 -25.28 19.92
CA HIS A 43 -8.12 -24.52 19.10
C HIS A 43 -7.73 -24.67 17.64
N VAL A 44 -8.65 -25.16 16.81
CA VAL A 44 -8.45 -25.38 15.38
C VAL A 44 -9.52 -24.63 14.61
N VAL A 45 -9.09 -23.80 13.65
CA VAL A 45 -9.92 -23.17 12.64
C VAL A 45 -9.49 -23.67 11.27
N ARG A 46 -10.42 -24.28 10.51
CA ARG A 46 -10.15 -24.77 9.16
C ARG A 46 -11.24 -24.31 8.21
N ASP A 47 -10.83 -23.53 7.21
CA ASP A 47 -11.72 -23.02 6.17
C ASP A 47 -11.57 -23.81 4.87
N VAL A 48 -12.71 -24.10 4.24
CA VAL A 48 -12.79 -24.78 2.95
C VAL A 48 -13.77 -24.05 2.06
N THR A 49 -13.31 -23.50 0.94
CA THR A 49 -14.15 -22.79 -0.02
C THR A 49 -14.54 -23.70 -1.17
N LEU A 50 -15.83 -23.81 -1.46
CA LEU A 50 -16.37 -24.38 -2.70
C LEU A 50 -16.87 -23.25 -3.58
N ALA A 51 -16.55 -23.27 -4.88
CA ALA A 51 -16.94 -22.20 -5.77
C ALA A 51 -17.34 -22.72 -7.17
N THR A 52 -18.22 -21.94 -7.82
CA THR A 52 -18.55 -22.00 -9.25
C THR A 52 -18.40 -20.60 -9.84
N ARG A 53 -18.79 -20.43 -11.11
CA ARG A 53 -18.88 -19.09 -11.69
C ARG A 53 -19.96 -18.19 -11.07
N PHE A 54 -20.95 -18.75 -10.39
CA PHE A 54 -22.08 -17.96 -9.89
C PHE A 54 -22.10 -17.78 -8.37
N ALA A 55 -21.45 -18.66 -7.61
CA ALA A 55 -21.40 -18.55 -6.17
C ALA A 55 -20.10 -19.12 -5.58
N SER A 56 -19.78 -18.69 -4.36
CA SER A 56 -18.66 -19.20 -3.57
C SER A 56 -19.13 -19.33 -2.13
N TYR A 57 -18.92 -20.50 -1.53
CA TYR A 57 -19.31 -20.83 -0.17
C TYR A 57 -18.09 -21.26 0.63
N THR A 58 -17.84 -20.64 1.78
CA THR A 58 -16.74 -21.03 2.68
C THR A 58 -17.29 -21.72 3.91
N LEU A 59 -16.94 -22.98 4.07
CA LEU A 59 -17.22 -23.79 5.25
C LEU A 59 -16.11 -23.61 6.28
N ARG A 60 -16.46 -23.25 7.51
CA ARG A 60 -15.51 -23.14 8.63
C ARG A 60 -15.78 -24.21 9.66
N TYR A 61 -14.80 -25.08 9.87
CA TYR A 61 -14.75 -25.94 11.05
C TYR A 61 -13.96 -25.23 12.16
N GLU A 62 -14.59 -25.00 13.30
CA GLU A 62 -13.97 -24.30 14.43
C GLU A 62 -14.31 -24.97 15.77
N ALA A 63 -13.31 -25.60 16.39
CA ALA A 63 -13.49 -26.37 17.62
C ALA A 63 -12.21 -26.41 18.48
N TYR A 64 -12.34 -26.84 19.74
CA TYR A 64 -11.21 -27.31 20.54
C TYR A 64 -11.04 -28.81 20.33
N GLU A 65 -9.91 -29.24 19.79
CA GLU A 65 -9.53 -30.65 19.75
C GLU A 65 -8.96 -31.04 21.11
N LEU A 66 -9.64 -31.97 21.80
CA LEU A 66 -9.34 -32.35 23.17
C LEU A 66 -8.15 -33.32 23.20
N ASP A 67 -7.19 -33.09 24.10
CA ASP A 67 -6.00 -33.94 24.23
C ASP A 67 -6.31 -35.26 24.96
N ASP A 68 -7.30 -35.24 25.86
CA ASP A 68 -7.72 -36.36 26.71
C ASP A 68 -8.75 -37.29 26.05
N ASP A 69 -9.57 -36.76 25.13
CA ASP A 69 -10.48 -37.55 24.29
C ASP A 69 -10.42 -37.10 22.81
N PRO A 70 -9.49 -37.64 22.01
CA PRO A 70 -9.29 -37.25 20.61
C PRO A 70 -10.49 -37.51 19.69
N ALA A 71 -11.48 -38.29 20.14
CA ALA A 71 -12.70 -38.55 19.40
C ALA A 71 -13.74 -37.44 19.60
N LYS A 72 -13.60 -36.62 20.64
CA LYS A 72 -14.51 -35.52 20.98
C LYS A 72 -13.89 -34.14 20.78
N VAL A 73 -14.75 -33.12 20.80
CA VAL A 73 -14.38 -31.72 20.63
C VAL A 73 -15.04 -30.82 21.67
N GLY A 74 -14.34 -29.75 22.06
CA GLY A 74 -14.90 -28.63 22.82
C GLY A 74 -15.28 -27.46 21.92
N PHE A 75 -15.98 -26.46 22.48
CA PHE A 75 -16.64 -25.41 21.70
C PHE A 75 -16.13 -24.00 22.03
N PRO A 76 -15.43 -23.32 21.09
CA PRO A 76 -15.03 -21.92 21.24
C PRO A 76 -16.15 -20.93 20.91
N LYS A 77 -17.25 -21.42 20.32
CA LYS A 77 -18.39 -20.62 19.84
C LYS A 77 -19.68 -21.06 20.52
N TRP A 78 -20.67 -20.17 20.60
CA TRP A 78 -21.89 -20.44 21.37
C TRP A 78 -22.85 -21.40 20.66
N ALA A 79 -22.96 -21.37 19.32
CA ALA A 79 -23.92 -22.23 18.61
C ALA A 79 -23.69 -23.73 18.88
N PRO A 80 -22.45 -24.24 18.89
CA PRO A 80 -22.21 -25.61 19.31
C PRO A 80 -22.57 -25.93 20.76
N THR A 81 -22.53 -24.96 21.68
CA THR A 81 -22.95 -25.17 23.08
C THR A 81 -24.44 -25.48 23.23
N ILE A 82 -25.25 -25.18 22.20
CA ILE A 82 -26.67 -25.51 22.15
C ILE A 82 -27.00 -26.63 21.12
N GLY A 83 -25.98 -27.40 20.71
CA GLY A 83 -26.16 -28.62 19.90
C GLY A 83 -25.93 -28.48 18.39
N TYR A 84 -25.57 -27.30 17.88
CA TYR A 84 -25.21 -27.17 16.46
C TYR A 84 -23.82 -27.76 16.19
N THR A 85 -23.65 -28.34 15.00
CA THR A 85 -22.34 -28.86 14.60
C THR A 85 -21.35 -27.70 14.48
N PRO A 86 -20.09 -27.82 14.94
CA PRO A 86 -19.06 -26.77 14.83
C PRO A 86 -18.53 -26.62 13.39
N LEU A 87 -19.46 -26.53 12.44
CA LEU A 87 -19.26 -26.36 11.01
C LEU A 87 -20.27 -25.33 10.50
N GLY A 88 -19.80 -24.11 10.22
CA GLY A 88 -20.62 -22.99 9.75
C GLY A 88 -20.32 -22.57 8.31
N ILE A 89 -21.16 -21.69 7.75
CA ILE A 89 -20.94 -21.02 6.46
C ILE A 89 -20.52 -19.57 6.76
N VAL A 90 -19.25 -19.22 6.51
CA VAL A 90 -18.65 -17.90 6.78
C VAL A 90 -18.55 -17.00 5.53
N GLY A 91 -19.09 -17.48 4.42
CA GLY A 91 -19.12 -16.78 3.15
C GLY A 91 -20.09 -17.51 2.21
N PRO A 92 -20.90 -16.78 1.41
CA PRO A 92 -20.78 -15.36 1.12
C PRO A 92 -21.36 -14.40 2.18
N SER A 93 -22.09 -14.90 3.19
CA SER A 93 -22.60 -14.09 4.31
C SER A 93 -22.27 -14.73 5.66
N ASP A 94 -22.20 -13.92 6.72
CA ASP A 94 -22.02 -14.38 8.10
C ASP A 94 -23.35 -14.67 8.83
N CYS A 95 -24.48 -14.19 8.31
CA CYS A 95 -25.78 -14.25 9.00
C CYS A 95 -26.77 -15.26 8.39
N LEU A 96 -26.86 -15.35 7.05
CA LEU A 96 -27.81 -16.21 6.33
C LEU A 96 -27.86 -17.65 6.83
N TRP A 97 -27.05 -18.59 6.35
CA TRP A 97 -26.87 -19.87 7.03
C TRP A 97 -25.74 -19.72 8.04
N TYR A 98 -26.05 -19.91 9.32
CA TYR A 98 -25.24 -19.31 10.40
C TYR A 98 -23.76 -19.74 10.43
N ASN A 99 -22.87 -18.77 10.59
CA ASN A 99 -21.44 -18.94 10.43
C ASN A 99 -20.70 -19.70 11.55
N GLN A 100 -21.30 -19.84 12.74
CA GLN A 100 -20.70 -20.63 13.84
C GLN A 100 -21.19 -22.07 13.90
N GLY A 101 -22.18 -22.42 13.08
CA GLY A 101 -22.84 -23.72 13.08
C GLY A 101 -24.27 -23.58 12.57
N PHE A 102 -24.54 -24.05 11.35
CA PHE A 102 -25.84 -23.84 10.70
C PHE A 102 -26.78 -25.04 10.79
N PHE A 103 -26.30 -26.22 11.23
CA PHE A 103 -27.12 -27.42 11.35
C PHE A 103 -26.88 -28.22 12.63
N HIS A 104 -27.94 -28.88 13.08
CA HIS A 104 -28.00 -29.75 14.26
C HIS A 104 -28.57 -31.10 13.82
N TRP A 105 -27.80 -32.19 13.95
CA TRP A 105 -28.14 -33.50 13.40
C TRP A 105 -28.14 -34.59 14.48
N THR A 106 -29.33 -35.16 14.74
CA THR A 106 -29.56 -36.13 15.82
C THR A 106 -30.16 -37.45 15.35
N PHE A 107 -29.80 -38.53 16.05
CA PHE A 107 -30.28 -39.90 15.84
C PHE A 107 -30.80 -40.46 17.17
N ASP A 108 -32.11 -40.61 17.32
CA ASP A 108 -32.77 -40.92 18.61
C ASP A 108 -32.33 -39.96 19.74
N GLY A 109 -32.15 -38.67 19.42
CA GLY A 109 -31.64 -37.66 20.33
C GLY A 109 -30.10 -37.64 20.52
N HIS A 110 -29.38 -38.64 20.00
CA HIS A 110 -27.91 -38.63 20.02
C HIS A 110 -27.36 -37.71 18.93
N ASN A 111 -26.55 -36.72 19.30
CA ASN A 111 -26.09 -35.65 18.42
C ASN A 111 -24.61 -35.80 18.04
N ILE A 112 -24.28 -35.51 16.78
CA ILE A 112 -22.92 -35.63 16.23
C ILE A 112 -21.96 -34.50 16.66
N HIS A 113 -22.47 -33.35 17.11
CA HIS A 113 -21.66 -32.14 17.33
C HIS A 113 -20.50 -32.29 18.32
N GLU A 114 -20.60 -33.22 19.28
CA GLU A 114 -19.54 -33.49 20.27
C GLU A 114 -18.36 -34.27 19.68
N TYR A 115 -18.49 -34.84 18.49
CA TYR A 115 -17.51 -35.74 17.90
C TYR A 115 -16.67 -35.04 16.83
N ARG A 116 -15.39 -35.41 16.77
CA ARG A 116 -14.45 -34.89 15.77
C ARG A 116 -14.72 -35.53 14.40
N PRO A 117 -14.95 -34.74 13.33
CA PRO A 117 -15.09 -35.29 11.98
C PRO A 117 -13.73 -35.66 11.37
N ARG A 118 -13.73 -36.70 10.54
CA ARG A 118 -12.68 -36.92 9.54
C ARG A 118 -13.02 -36.14 8.27
N PHE A 119 -12.07 -35.36 7.78
CA PHE A 119 -12.22 -34.54 6.58
C PHE A 119 -11.44 -35.15 5.40
N ARG A 120 -12.05 -35.18 4.21
CA ARG A 120 -11.33 -35.41 2.94
C ARG A 120 -11.91 -34.58 1.79
N ILE A 121 -11.07 -34.29 0.80
CA ILE A 121 -11.50 -33.78 -0.51
C ILE A 121 -11.90 -34.99 -1.35
N VAL A 122 -13.13 -35.03 -1.86
CA VAL A 122 -13.59 -36.10 -2.76
C VAL A 122 -13.28 -35.73 -4.20
N ARG A 123 -13.59 -34.49 -4.59
CA ARG A 123 -13.21 -33.92 -5.89
C ARG A 123 -12.82 -32.46 -5.72
N GLU A 124 -11.60 -32.16 -6.11
CA GLU A 124 -11.04 -30.81 -5.99
C GLU A 124 -11.55 -29.87 -7.08
N HIS A 125 -11.74 -30.34 -8.32
CA HIS A 125 -12.22 -29.51 -9.42
C HIS A 125 -12.89 -30.35 -10.52
N GLY A 126 -13.72 -29.71 -11.36
CA GLY A 126 -14.30 -30.35 -12.55
C GLY A 126 -15.76 -29.94 -12.75
N ALA A 127 -16.58 -30.87 -13.26
CA ALA A 127 -18.01 -30.63 -13.42
C ALA A 127 -18.75 -30.46 -12.08
N ASN A 128 -18.15 -30.91 -11.00
CA ASN A 128 -18.54 -30.62 -9.64
C ASN A 128 -17.31 -30.73 -8.73
N ALA A 129 -17.36 -30.01 -7.63
CA ALA A 129 -16.37 -30.03 -6.56
C ALA A 129 -17.05 -30.53 -5.29
N MET A 130 -16.36 -31.33 -4.49
CA MET A 130 -16.96 -31.97 -3.31
C MET A 130 -15.96 -32.26 -2.20
N VAL A 131 -16.39 -32.00 -0.97
CA VAL A 131 -15.69 -32.38 0.27
C VAL A 131 -16.59 -33.24 1.15
N GLU A 132 -15.97 -34.03 2.03
CA GLU A 132 -16.66 -34.97 2.91
C GLU A 132 -16.19 -34.82 4.36
N TYR A 133 -17.16 -34.78 5.28
CA TYR A 133 -16.98 -34.85 6.72
C TYR A 133 -17.66 -36.11 7.25
N VAL A 134 -16.91 -36.92 7.99
CA VAL A 134 -17.38 -38.20 8.55
C VAL A 134 -17.29 -38.17 10.08
N TRP A 135 -18.43 -38.21 10.76
CA TRP A 135 -18.52 -38.37 12.20
C TRP A 135 -18.73 -39.84 12.54
N ASP A 136 -17.78 -40.41 13.27
CA ASP A 136 -17.88 -41.79 13.73
C ASP A 136 -18.33 -41.83 15.19
N THR A 137 -19.64 -41.86 15.42
CA THR A 137 -20.24 -41.88 16.77
C THR A 137 -20.50 -43.32 17.24
N PRO A 138 -20.81 -43.54 18.52
CA PRO A 138 -21.27 -44.85 19.00
C PRO A 138 -22.57 -45.32 18.32
N LYS A 139 -23.49 -44.40 18.01
CA LYS A 139 -24.82 -44.72 17.47
C LYS A 139 -24.81 -44.96 15.95
N VAL A 140 -24.10 -44.11 15.22
CA VAL A 140 -24.04 -44.11 13.75
C VAL A 140 -22.68 -43.66 13.24
N THR A 141 -22.34 -44.06 12.01
CA THR A 141 -21.36 -43.33 11.21
C THR A 141 -22.12 -42.37 10.30
N ALA A 142 -22.07 -41.06 10.60
CA ALA A 142 -22.74 -40.01 9.83
C ALA A 142 -21.77 -39.34 8.85
N VAL A 143 -22.24 -39.10 7.64
CA VAL A 143 -21.46 -38.52 6.54
C VAL A 143 -22.20 -37.30 6.00
N ALA A 144 -21.56 -36.14 6.05
CA ALA A 144 -22.00 -34.93 5.35
C ALA A 144 -21.06 -34.65 4.19
N ARG A 145 -21.61 -34.56 2.98
CA ARG A 145 -20.88 -34.11 1.79
C ARG A 145 -21.39 -32.76 1.36
N PHE A 146 -20.46 -31.85 1.13
CA PHE A 146 -20.74 -30.52 0.59
C PHE A 146 -20.19 -30.46 -0.81
N ALA A 147 -21.04 -30.08 -1.77
CA ALA A 147 -20.65 -30.05 -3.17
C ALA A 147 -21.21 -28.83 -3.89
N MET A 148 -20.55 -28.42 -4.97
CA MET A 148 -21.13 -27.51 -5.95
C MET A 148 -21.00 -28.14 -7.32
N THR A 149 -22.09 -28.08 -8.11
CA THR A 149 -22.08 -28.53 -9.50
C THR A 149 -21.87 -27.35 -10.43
N SER A 150 -21.34 -27.62 -11.63
CA SER A 150 -20.94 -26.56 -12.53
C SER A 150 -22.12 -25.69 -12.94
N GLY A 151 -21.90 -24.38 -12.95
CA GLY A 151 -22.93 -23.41 -13.27
C GLY A 151 -24.06 -23.32 -12.25
N SER A 152 -23.93 -23.89 -11.03
CA SER A 152 -24.90 -23.75 -9.93
C SER A 152 -24.55 -22.56 -9.02
N ASP A 153 -25.55 -21.87 -8.47
CA ASP A 153 -25.36 -20.89 -7.38
C ASP A 153 -25.70 -21.46 -5.99
N LYS A 154 -25.94 -22.78 -5.91
CA LYS A 154 -26.30 -23.51 -4.67
C LYS A 154 -25.15 -24.36 -4.14
N LEU A 155 -25.05 -24.42 -2.82
CA LEU A 155 -24.24 -25.39 -2.09
C LEU A 155 -25.07 -26.64 -1.79
N LEU A 156 -24.70 -27.77 -2.36
CA LEU A 156 -25.33 -29.05 -2.08
C LEU A 156 -24.90 -29.57 -0.71
N PHE A 157 -25.86 -30.06 0.07
CA PHE A 157 -25.64 -30.78 1.33
C PHE A 157 -26.26 -32.18 1.21
N LEU A 158 -25.40 -33.17 0.98
CA LEU A 158 -25.77 -34.58 0.84
C LEU A 158 -25.41 -35.31 2.14
N GLY A 159 -26.42 -35.67 2.92
CA GLY A 159 -26.26 -36.38 4.18
C GLY A 159 -26.59 -37.86 4.06
N SER A 160 -25.79 -38.73 4.65
CA SER A 160 -26.10 -40.16 4.80
C SER A 160 -25.59 -40.70 6.13
N TYR A 161 -26.19 -41.76 6.65
CA TYR A 161 -25.69 -42.43 7.85
C TYR A 161 -25.79 -43.94 7.77
N THR A 162 -24.80 -44.61 8.36
CA THR A 162 -24.79 -46.06 8.58
C THR A 162 -25.06 -46.32 10.06
N PRO A 163 -26.21 -46.92 10.41
CA PRO A 163 -26.52 -47.23 11.80
C PRO A 163 -25.58 -48.30 12.36
N LYS A 164 -25.01 -48.07 13.55
CA LYS A 164 -24.34 -49.12 14.35
C LYS A 164 -25.34 -49.81 15.28
N GLU A 165 -26.39 -49.07 15.65
CA GLU A 165 -27.60 -49.55 16.32
C GLU A 165 -28.84 -49.16 15.51
N PRO A 166 -30.00 -49.82 15.70
CA PRO A 166 -31.26 -49.35 15.13
C PRO A 166 -31.53 -47.88 15.50
N VAL A 167 -31.90 -47.09 14.50
CA VAL A 167 -32.30 -45.68 14.63
C VAL A 167 -33.78 -45.57 14.31
N GLN A 168 -34.58 -45.09 15.26
CA GLN A 168 -36.01 -44.90 15.10
C GLN A 168 -36.35 -43.51 14.54
N GLU A 169 -35.59 -42.49 14.96
CA GLU A 169 -35.79 -41.11 14.58
C GLU A 169 -34.47 -40.45 14.15
N CYS A 170 -34.49 -39.78 13.00
CA CYS A 170 -33.37 -38.97 12.50
C CYS A 170 -33.88 -37.56 12.19
N LYS A 171 -33.34 -36.56 12.89
CA LYS A 171 -33.73 -35.16 12.78
C LYS A 171 -32.54 -34.29 12.39
N LEU A 172 -32.78 -33.36 11.47
CA LEU A 172 -31.87 -32.31 11.07
C LEU A 172 -32.57 -30.96 11.26
N ARG A 173 -32.01 -30.09 12.09
CA ARG A 173 -32.47 -28.70 12.25
C ARG A 173 -31.46 -27.77 11.61
N LEU A 174 -31.92 -26.87 10.75
CA LEU A 174 -31.12 -25.80 10.13
C LEU A 174 -31.46 -24.45 10.77
N MET A 175 -30.46 -23.57 10.91
CA MET A 175 -30.62 -22.23 11.51
C MET A 175 -30.19 -21.14 10.54
N SER A 176 -31.02 -20.10 10.44
CA SER A 176 -30.76 -18.93 9.60
C SER A 176 -31.05 -17.61 10.30
N TYR A 177 -30.24 -16.58 10.00
CA TYR A 177 -30.54 -15.18 10.31
C TYR A 177 -30.71 -14.42 8.98
N PRO A 178 -31.91 -14.41 8.38
CA PRO A 178 -32.13 -13.78 7.09
C PRO A 178 -31.71 -12.32 7.09
N ALA A 179 -30.89 -11.97 6.10
CA ALA A 179 -30.39 -10.64 5.77
C ALA A 179 -29.53 -9.91 6.82
N THR A 180 -29.80 -10.02 8.13
CA THR A 180 -29.07 -9.30 9.18
C THR A 180 -29.30 -9.83 10.60
N PHE A 181 -28.35 -9.54 11.50
CA PHE A 181 -28.54 -9.63 12.95
C PHE A 181 -29.25 -8.41 13.55
N ALA A 182 -29.26 -7.26 12.87
CA ALA A 182 -29.67 -5.97 13.43
C ALA A 182 -31.19 -5.73 13.39
N GLN A 183 -31.74 -5.18 14.48
CA GLN A 183 -33.16 -4.81 14.60
C GLN A 183 -33.54 -3.53 13.83
N PRO A 184 -34.84 -3.29 13.56
CA PRO A 184 -35.96 -4.24 13.63
C PRO A 184 -35.81 -5.41 12.65
N TRP A 185 -36.37 -6.58 12.97
CA TRP A 185 -36.45 -7.71 12.05
C TRP A 185 -37.86 -7.77 11.46
N ASN A 186 -37.99 -8.04 10.16
CA ASN A 186 -39.27 -8.27 9.50
C ASN A 186 -39.22 -9.59 8.73
N ARG A 187 -39.05 -10.69 9.45
CA ARG A 187 -38.72 -11.96 8.79
C ARG A 187 -39.92 -12.66 8.22
N THR A 188 -39.75 -13.18 7.01
CA THR A 188 -40.78 -13.90 6.27
C THR A 188 -40.22 -15.17 5.67
N VAL A 189 -41.06 -16.20 5.54
CA VAL A 189 -40.72 -17.42 4.81
C VAL A 189 -41.62 -17.57 3.60
N THR A 190 -41.04 -17.61 2.41
CA THR A 190 -41.75 -17.85 1.14
C THR A 190 -41.53 -19.27 0.66
N THR A 191 -42.61 -19.95 0.26
CA THR A 191 -42.63 -21.27 -0.36
C THR A 191 -43.20 -21.17 -1.78
N ALA A 192 -43.33 -22.31 -2.46
CA ALA A 192 -43.98 -22.38 -3.77
C ALA A 192 -45.43 -21.87 -3.78
N THR A 193 -46.17 -22.01 -2.67
CA THR A 193 -47.61 -21.75 -2.63
C THR A 193 -48.00 -20.56 -1.75
N ARG A 194 -47.13 -20.09 -0.85
CA ARG A 194 -47.47 -19.06 0.15
C ARG A 194 -46.25 -18.30 0.68
N THR A 195 -46.51 -17.15 1.33
CA THR A 195 -45.52 -16.42 2.14
C THR A 195 -46.06 -16.24 3.55
N LEU A 196 -45.26 -16.60 4.55
CA LEU A 196 -45.58 -16.57 5.97
C LEU A 196 -44.82 -15.42 6.65
N THR A 197 -45.49 -14.66 7.51
CA THR A 197 -44.89 -13.55 8.28
C THR A 197 -44.75 -13.87 9.77
N SER A 198 -45.31 -14.98 10.22
CA SER A 198 -45.21 -15.48 11.60
C SER A 198 -45.65 -16.95 11.68
N GLY A 199 -45.12 -17.72 12.63
CA GLY A 199 -45.52 -19.12 12.83
C GLY A 199 -44.49 -19.94 13.61
N ARG A 200 -44.98 -20.98 14.30
CA ARG A 200 -44.16 -22.00 14.97
C ARG A 200 -44.60 -23.38 14.53
N ASN A 201 -43.64 -24.29 14.32
CA ASN A 201 -43.85 -25.66 13.84
C ASN A 201 -44.82 -25.77 12.64
N VAL A 202 -44.72 -24.87 11.66
CA VAL A 202 -45.59 -24.83 10.48
C VAL A 202 -45.17 -25.93 9.48
N PRO A 203 -45.99 -26.95 9.18
CA PRO A 203 -45.63 -28.01 8.26
C PRO A 203 -45.64 -27.55 6.80
N LEU A 204 -44.68 -28.05 6.02
CA LEU A 204 -44.66 -27.94 4.56
C LEU A 204 -45.53 -29.03 3.92
N ASP A 205 -46.27 -28.66 2.86
CA ASP A 205 -46.89 -29.60 1.94
C ASP A 205 -45.81 -30.17 1.01
N LEU A 206 -45.24 -31.31 1.35
CA LEU A 206 -44.10 -31.92 0.62
C LEU A 206 -44.41 -32.33 -0.83
N GLU A 207 -45.68 -32.31 -1.26
CA GLU A 207 -46.07 -32.53 -2.65
C GLU A 207 -45.97 -31.23 -3.49
N GLN A 208 -46.16 -30.07 -2.86
CA GLN A 208 -46.23 -28.76 -3.55
C GLN A 208 -45.11 -27.79 -3.15
N GLU A 209 -44.57 -27.89 -1.94
CA GLU A 209 -43.60 -26.97 -1.32
C GLU A 209 -42.23 -27.65 -1.21
N ARG A 210 -41.51 -27.71 -2.34
CA ARG A 210 -40.19 -28.36 -2.44
C ARG A 210 -39.01 -27.45 -2.13
N TRP A 211 -39.26 -26.17 -1.87
CA TRP A 211 -38.24 -25.19 -1.54
C TRP A 211 -38.80 -24.11 -0.62
N VAL A 212 -37.92 -23.47 0.13
CA VAL A 212 -38.25 -22.34 1.00
C VAL A 212 -37.20 -21.22 0.88
N LEU A 213 -37.66 -19.98 1.03
CA LEU A 213 -36.85 -18.76 1.10
C LEU A 213 -37.12 -18.08 2.44
N LEU A 214 -36.08 -17.87 3.23
CA LEU A 214 -36.09 -17.14 4.49
C LEU A 214 -35.55 -15.73 4.22
N GLU A 215 -36.32 -14.70 4.55
CA GLU A 215 -36.13 -13.35 4.01
C GLU A 215 -36.39 -12.27 5.08
N ASP A 216 -35.85 -11.07 4.89
CA ASP A 216 -36.24 -9.85 5.61
C ASP A 216 -36.43 -8.72 4.57
N PRO A 217 -37.68 -8.37 4.17
CA PRO A 217 -37.95 -7.50 3.03
C PRO A 217 -37.97 -6.01 3.41
N ASN A 218 -37.33 -5.61 4.52
CA ASN A 218 -37.31 -4.19 4.93
C ASN A 218 -36.66 -3.28 3.86
N PRO A 219 -37.39 -2.28 3.33
CA PRO A 219 -36.88 -1.39 2.29
C PRO A 219 -35.66 -0.58 2.74
N GLY A 220 -34.67 -0.41 1.85
CA GLY A 220 -33.52 0.48 2.08
C GLY A 220 -32.46 -0.06 3.05
N ARG A 221 -32.55 -1.33 3.48
CA ARG A 221 -31.49 -1.99 4.21
C ARG A 221 -30.46 -2.61 3.25
N PRO A 222 -29.17 -2.28 3.36
CA PRO A 222 -28.10 -3.02 2.69
C PRO A 222 -27.89 -4.33 3.47
N ALA A 223 -28.75 -5.31 3.24
CA ALA A 223 -28.75 -6.58 3.96
C ALA A 223 -28.23 -7.72 3.06
N ASP A 224 -27.87 -8.87 3.63
CA ASP A 224 -27.29 -10.02 2.93
C ASP A 224 -28.31 -10.79 2.05
N GLY A 225 -29.54 -10.29 1.90
CA GLY A 225 -30.58 -10.89 1.05
C GLY A 225 -31.29 -12.08 1.71
N SER A 226 -31.68 -13.07 0.89
CA SER A 226 -32.46 -14.24 1.32
C SER A 226 -31.58 -15.49 1.50
N ALA A 227 -31.89 -16.30 2.52
CA ALA A 227 -31.38 -17.66 2.64
C ALA A 227 -32.39 -18.63 2.00
N GLY A 228 -31.94 -19.52 1.12
CA GLY A 228 -32.83 -20.47 0.45
C GLY A 228 -32.47 -21.92 0.70
N LEU A 229 -33.47 -22.80 0.75
CA LEU A 229 -33.32 -24.25 0.90
C LEU A 229 -34.18 -24.97 -0.13
N LEU A 230 -33.56 -25.88 -0.88
CA LEU A 230 -34.22 -26.81 -1.80
C LEU A 230 -34.23 -28.21 -1.18
N LEU A 231 -35.39 -28.88 -1.26
CA LEU A 231 -35.59 -30.25 -0.83
C LEU A 231 -35.54 -31.17 -2.06
N GLY A 232 -34.48 -31.98 -2.17
CA GLY A 232 -34.29 -32.87 -3.31
C GLY A 232 -35.38 -33.94 -3.39
N ASP A 233 -35.17 -35.05 -2.68
CA ASP A 233 -36.15 -36.13 -2.55
C ASP A 233 -37.07 -35.87 -1.35
N THR A 234 -38.18 -35.18 -1.57
CA THR A 234 -39.16 -34.89 -0.52
C THR A 234 -39.76 -36.17 0.08
N SER A 235 -39.76 -37.29 -0.66
CA SER A 235 -40.25 -38.57 -0.16
C SER A 235 -39.37 -39.16 0.95
N ALA A 236 -38.14 -38.67 1.11
CA ALA A 236 -37.22 -39.08 2.17
C ALA A 236 -37.63 -38.58 3.56
N PHE A 237 -38.44 -37.53 3.62
CA PHE A 237 -38.84 -36.88 4.86
C PHE A 237 -40.23 -37.35 5.30
N ALA A 238 -40.35 -37.65 6.59
CA ALA A 238 -41.65 -37.86 7.25
C ALA A 238 -42.35 -36.52 7.48
N GLN A 239 -41.57 -35.48 7.78
CA GLN A 239 -42.07 -34.13 8.05
C GLN A 239 -40.96 -33.10 7.81
N VAL A 240 -41.32 -31.93 7.26
CA VAL A 240 -40.50 -30.72 7.30
C VAL A 240 -41.34 -29.58 7.88
N THR A 241 -40.82 -28.90 8.90
CA THR A 241 -41.50 -27.79 9.57
C THR A 241 -40.65 -26.52 9.61
N LEU A 242 -41.31 -25.38 9.51
CA LEU A 242 -40.74 -24.05 9.72
C LEU A 242 -41.04 -23.57 11.14
N ASP A 243 -40.05 -23.02 11.82
CA ASP A 243 -40.19 -22.63 13.23
C ASP A 243 -39.60 -21.24 13.52
N GLU A 244 -40.20 -20.56 14.51
CA GLU A 244 -39.88 -19.19 14.96
C GLU A 244 -39.94 -18.09 13.88
N ILE A 245 -40.93 -18.16 12.97
CA ILE A 245 -41.09 -17.16 11.90
C ILE A 245 -41.37 -15.76 12.48
N GLY A 246 -40.56 -14.79 12.08
CA GLY A 246 -40.56 -13.42 12.60
C GLY A 246 -39.60 -13.20 13.78
N GLY A 247 -38.87 -14.23 14.21
CA GLY A 247 -38.00 -14.22 15.39
C GLY A 247 -36.57 -13.72 15.14
N TYR A 248 -35.70 -13.86 16.16
CA TYR A 248 -34.26 -13.54 16.02
C TYR A 248 -33.49 -14.54 15.17
N ALA A 249 -33.94 -15.79 15.06
CA ALA A 249 -33.43 -16.83 14.16
C ALA A 249 -34.62 -17.57 13.57
N GLU A 250 -34.50 -18.01 12.33
CA GLU A 250 -35.49 -18.83 11.64
C GLU A 250 -34.97 -20.26 11.55
N TYR A 251 -35.84 -21.26 11.74
CA TYR A 251 -35.43 -22.65 11.73
C TYR A 251 -36.21 -23.48 10.71
N VAL A 252 -35.51 -24.43 10.10
CA VAL A 252 -36.10 -25.48 9.27
C VAL A 252 -35.77 -26.83 9.88
N ASP A 253 -36.80 -27.54 10.32
CA ASP A 253 -36.69 -28.86 10.94
C ASP A 253 -37.10 -29.95 9.96
N LEU A 254 -36.21 -30.91 9.73
CA LEU A 254 -36.41 -32.03 8.82
C LEU A 254 -36.37 -33.34 9.62
N THR A 255 -37.42 -34.15 9.52
CA THR A 255 -37.47 -35.50 10.09
C THR A 255 -37.44 -36.51 8.96
N LEU A 256 -36.43 -37.39 8.93
CA LEU A 256 -36.33 -38.45 7.94
C LEU A 256 -37.30 -39.60 8.24
N LYS A 257 -37.82 -40.28 7.21
CA LYS A 257 -38.57 -41.52 7.39
C LYS A 257 -37.67 -42.63 7.95
N SER A 258 -38.24 -43.50 8.77
CA SER A 258 -37.51 -44.55 9.50
C SER A 258 -36.87 -45.62 8.61
N ASP A 259 -37.24 -45.74 7.34
CA ASP A 259 -36.65 -46.61 6.33
C ASP A 259 -35.58 -45.91 5.46
N ARG A 260 -35.41 -44.60 5.60
CA ARG A 260 -34.50 -43.78 4.80
C ARG A 260 -33.20 -43.50 5.56
N ARG A 261 -32.08 -43.49 4.85
CA ARG A 261 -30.73 -43.33 5.44
C ARG A 261 -29.91 -42.20 4.82
N ALA A 262 -30.48 -41.50 3.84
CA ALA A 262 -29.83 -40.40 3.15
C ALA A 262 -30.84 -39.31 2.76
N PHE A 263 -30.33 -38.09 2.62
CA PHE A 263 -31.07 -36.92 2.14
C PHE A 263 -30.17 -36.08 1.22
N ALA A 264 -30.80 -35.26 0.37
CA ALA A 264 -30.11 -34.28 -0.45
C ALA A 264 -30.81 -32.92 -0.35
N LEU A 265 -30.05 -31.90 0.05
CA LEU A 265 -30.48 -30.52 0.17
C LEU A 265 -29.60 -29.63 -0.69
N ALA A 266 -30.10 -28.47 -1.08
CA ALA A 266 -29.28 -27.41 -1.65
C ALA A 266 -29.56 -26.08 -0.96
N LEU A 267 -28.49 -25.45 -0.47
CA LEU A 267 -28.50 -24.18 0.27
C LEU A 267 -28.18 -23.05 -0.71
N TYR A 268 -28.84 -21.92 -0.52
CA TYR A 268 -28.67 -20.72 -1.32
C TYR A 268 -28.35 -19.51 -0.44
N GLU A 269 -27.34 -18.76 -0.86
CA GLU A 269 -27.00 -17.42 -0.40
C GLU A 269 -26.51 -16.58 -1.58
N CYS A 270 -27.02 -15.37 -1.74
CA CYS A 270 -26.54 -14.46 -2.78
C CYS A 270 -26.66 -12.99 -2.36
N PRO A 271 -25.85 -12.52 -1.39
CA PRO A 271 -25.93 -11.15 -0.88
C PRO A 271 -25.69 -10.08 -1.95
N SER A 272 -25.03 -10.45 -3.06
CA SER A 272 -24.88 -9.55 -4.20
C SER A 272 -26.21 -9.19 -4.87
N ILE A 273 -27.27 -10.00 -4.72
CA ILE A 273 -28.61 -9.80 -5.30
C ILE A 273 -29.64 -9.87 -4.16
N PRO A 274 -29.71 -8.85 -3.29
CA PRO A 274 -30.48 -8.93 -2.05
C PRO A 274 -31.98 -8.70 -2.24
N ASP A 275 -32.43 -8.39 -3.45
CA ASP A 275 -33.84 -8.12 -3.73
C ASP A 275 -34.68 -9.40 -3.59
N ALA A 276 -35.60 -9.37 -2.63
CA ALA A 276 -36.45 -10.50 -2.30
C ALA A 276 -37.45 -10.83 -3.42
N GLU A 277 -37.97 -9.83 -4.15
CA GLU A 277 -38.90 -10.07 -5.25
C GLU A 277 -38.21 -10.74 -6.44
N GLU A 278 -37.02 -10.26 -6.78
CA GLU A 278 -36.18 -10.85 -7.82
C GLU A 278 -35.78 -12.29 -7.47
N THR A 279 -35.44 -12.53 -6.20
CA THR A 279 -35.09 -13.87 -5.69
C THR A 279 -36.29 -14.82 -5.73
N ARG A 280 -37.47 -14.37 -5.31
CA ARG A 280 -38.72 -15.16 -5.39
C ARG A 280 -39.08 -15.51 -6.83
N ALA A 281 -38.96 -14.56 -7.75
CA ALA A 281 -39.22 -14.80 -9.17
C ALA A 281 -38.27 -15.85 -9.74
N TYR A 282 -36.98 -15.79 -9.39
CA TYR A 282 -35.99 -16.80 -9.75
C TYR A 282 -36.35 -18.19 -9.21
N PHE A 283 -36.61 -18.32 -7.90
CA PHE A 283 -36.97 -19.62 -7.29
C PHE A 283 -38.23 -20.23 -7.92
N ARG A 284 -39.26 -19.42 -8.21
CA ARG A 284 -40.47 -19.90 -8.90
C ARG A 284 -40.21 -20.42 -10.32
N ARG A 285 -39.17 -19.94 -11.00
CA ARG A 285 -38.82 -20.40 -12.36
C ARG A 285 -38.00 -21.68 -12.37
N SER A 286 -37.11 -21.90 -11.40
CA SER A 286 -36.09 -22.95 -11.49
C SER A 286 -36.09 -23.97 -10.35
N ALA A 287 -36.52 -23.60 -9.14
CA ALA A 287 -36.25 -24.41 -7.95
C ALA A 287 -36.85 -25.81 -8.02
N ASP A 288 -38.04 -25.99 -8.63
CA ASP A 288 -38.65 -27.30 -8.77
C ASP A 288 -37.85 -28.24 -9.70
N ALA A 289 -37.35 -27.71 -10.83
CA ALA A 289 -36.48 -28.45 -11.73
C ALA A 289 -35.13 -28.78 -11.09
N GLU A 290 -34.59 -27.85 -10.30
CA GLU A 290 -33.38 -28.08 -9.49
C GLU A 290 -33.60 -29.19 -8.45
N CYS A 291 -34.74 -29.18 -7.75
CA CYS A 291 -35.13 -30.21 -6.79
C CYS A 291 -35.26 -31.60 -7.43
N GLU A 292 -35.77 -31.71 -8.67
CA GLU A 292 -35.82 -32.98 -9.41
C GLU A 292 -34.44 -33.57 -9.71
N VAL A 293 -33.47 -32.73 -10.11
CA VAL A 293 -32.10 -33.19 -10.34
C VAL A 293 -31.45 -33.57 -9.01
N LEU A 294 -31.63 -32.74 -7.97
CA LEU A 294 -31.11 -32.97 -6.63
C LEU A 294 -31.62 -34.30 -6.03
N ALA A 295 -32.89 -34.65 -6.26
CA ALA A 295 -33.45 -35.94 -5.85
C ALA A 295 -32.69 -37.13 -6.45
N ARG A 296 -32.29 -37.05 -7.72
CA ARG A 296 -31.49 -38.08 -8.38
C ARG A 296 -30.07 -38.16 -7.82
N LEU A 297 -29.49 -37.02 -7.45
CA LEU A 297 -28.15 -36.96 -6.84
C LEU A 297 -28.10 -37.61 -5.45
N ALA A 298 -29.22 -37.65 -4.72
CA ALA A 298 -29.31 -38.31 -3.42
C ALA A 298 -28.97 -39.82 -3.46
N GLN A 299 -29.09 -40.44 -4.63
CA GLN A 299 -28.85 -41.87 -4.85
C GLN A 299 -27.61 -42.12 -5.73
N ALA A 300 -26.90 -41.06 -6.14
CA ALA A 300 -25.72 -41.18 -6.98
C ALA A 300 -24.51 -41.69 -6.18
N ASP A 301 -23.61 -42.42 -6.85
CA ASP A 301 -22.31 -42.78 -6.29
C ASP A 301 -21.49 -41.49 -6.05
N PRO A 302 -21.14 -41.16 -4.80
CA PRO A 302 -20.38 -39.94 -4.50
C PRO A 302 -19.00 -39.95 -5.14
N GLU A 303 -18.43 -41.11 -5.50
CA GLU A 303 -17.14 -41.20 -6.18
C GLU A 303 -17.24 -40.88 -7.68
N GLN A 304 -18.46 -40.84 -8.24
CA GLN A 304 -18.72 -40.45 -9.64
C GLN A 304 -19.07 -38.97 -9.79
N GLU A 305 -18.90 -38.46 -11.01
CA GLU A 305 -19.24 -37.07 -11.36
C GLU A 305 -20.76 -36.83 -11.18
N LEU A 306 -21.12 -35.84 -10.35
CA LEU A 306 -22.51 -35.42 -10.14
C LEU A 306 -23.03 -34.67 -11.37
N ALA A 307 -24.28 -34.93 -11.73
CA ALA A 307 -25.00 -34.16 -12.75
C ALA A 307 -25.18 -32.70 -12.32
N ALA A 308 -25.05 -31.77 -13.27
CA ALA A 308 -25.26 -30.34 -13.03
C ALA A 308 -26.71 -30.01 -12.69
N LEU A 309 -26.92 -29.10 -11.74
CA LEU A 309 -28.23 -28.50 -11.53
C LEU A 309 -28.61 -27.62 -12.74
N PRO A 310 -29.89 -27.59 -13.14
CA PRO A 310 -30.36 -26.69 -14.18
C PRO A 310 -30.21 -25.24 -13.66
N MET A 311 -29.70 -24.37 -14.51
CA MET A 311 -29.56 -22.95 -14.20
C MET A 311 -30.54 -22.12 -15.04
N ASP A 312 -31.24 -21.19 -14.39
CA ASP A 312 -32.15 -20.25 -15.05
C ASP A 312 -31.37 -19.31 -15.98
N ALA A 313 -31.88 -19.16 -17.21
CA ALA A 313 -31.21 -18.35 -18.24
C ALA A 313 -31.20 -16.86 -17.90
N GLU A 314 -32.28 -16.36 -17.29
CA GLU A 314 -32.39 -14.97 -16.86
C GLU A 314 -31.43 -14.69 -15.70
N ARG A 315 -31.37 -15.59 -14.71
CA ARG A 315 -30.40 -15.56 -13.61
C ARG A 315 -28.96 -15.53 -14.13
N SER A 316 -28.63 -16.41 -15.07
CA SER A 316 -27.30 -16.44 -15.71
C SER A 316 -26.97 -15.12 -16.39
N ALA A 317 -27.90 -14.57 -17.17
CA ALA A 317 -27.71 -13.30 -17.87
C ALA A 317 -27.56 -12.12 -16.89
N GLN A 318 -28.25 -12.16 -15.76
CA GLN A 318 -28.12 -11.15 -14.70
C GLN A 318 -26.73 -11.17 -14.07
N PHE A 319 -26.20 -12.36 -13.73
CA PHE A 319 -24.83 -12.51 -13.23
C PHE A 319 -23.81 -11.95 -14.21
N LEU A 320 -23.90 -12.32 -15.49
CA LEU A 320 -22.98 -11.84 -16.53
C LEU A 320 -22.99 -10.31 -16.66
N ARG A 321 -24.17 -9.67 -16.63
CA ARG A 321 -24.27 -8.19 -16.66
C ARG A 321 -23.62 -7.54 -15.44
N ARG A 322 -23.80 -8.11 -14.26
CA ARG A 322 -23.20 -7.58 -13.02
C ARG A 322 -21.68 -7.78 -13.01
N GLU A 323 -21.18 -8.90 -13.50
CA GLU A 323 -19.75 -9.13 -13.68
C GLU A 323 -19.13 -8.13 -14.64
N GLU A 324 -19.76 -7.89 -15.79
CA GLU A 324 -19.30 -6.91 -16.76
C GLU A 324 -19.26 -5.49 -16.17
N ALA A 325 -20.25 -5.13 -15.36
CA ALA A 325 -20.25 -3.89 -14.61
C ALA A 325 -19.09 -3.81 -13.60
N LEU A 326 -18.78 -4.91 -12.89
CA LEU A 326 -17.66 -4.99 -11.95
C LEU A 326 -16.30 -4.94 -12.65
N LEU A 327 -16.20 -5.40 -13.90
CA LEU A 327 -14.97 -5.31 -14.71
C LEU A 327 -14.79 -3.94 -15.37
N THR A 328 -15.85 -3.12 -15.43
CA THR A 328 -15.80 -1.75 -15.94
C THR A 328 -15.26 -0.81 -14.87
N ARG A 329 -13.93 -0.74 -14.73
CA ARG A 329 -13.26 -0.01 -13.64
C ARG A 329 -12.35 1.09 -14.20
N PRO A 330 -12.84 2.34 -14.35
CA PRO A 330 -12.04 3.45 -14.89
C PRO A 330 -10.71 3.69 -14.13
N VAL A 331 -10.71 3.45 -12.82
CA VAL A 331 -9.53 3.59 -11.94
C VAL A 331 -8.46 2.51 -12.15
N GLU A 332 -8.78 1.48 -12.92
CA GLU A 332 -7.90 0.38 -13.31
C GLU A 332 -7.82 0.25 -14.84
N THR A 333 -7.98 1.37 -15.54
CA THR A 333 -7.83 1.42 -16.99
C THR A 333 -6.39 1.09 -17.38
N TRP A 334 -6.22 0.07 -18.23
CA TRP A 334 -4.97 -0.13 -18.94
C TRP A 334 -5.00 0.68 -20.24
N ARG A 335 -4.20 1.74 -20.32
CA ARG A 335 -4.16 2.61 -21.50
C ARG A 335 -2.76 3.19 -21.72
N PRO A 336 -2.07 2.81 -22.80
CA PRO A 336 -0.84 3.46 -23.20
C PRO A 336 -1.02 4.96 -23.46
N ASP A 337 0.00 5.75 -23.13
CA ASP A 337 0.03 7.18 -23.42
C ASP A 337 -0.16 7.41 -24.94
N PRO A 338 -1.19 8.17 -25.37
CA PRO A 338 -1.47 8.36 -26.79
C PRO A 338 -0.40 9.22 -27.50
N THR A 339 0.50 9.88 -26.76
CA THR A 339 1.57 10.70 -27.33
C THR A 339 2.51 9.85 -28.20
N PRO A 340 2.72 10.19 -29.48
CA PRO A 340 3.60 9.41 -30.35
C PRO A 340 5.05 9.35 -29.85
N LEU A 341 5.66 8.17 -29.90
CA LEU A 341 7.08 8.00 -29.64
C LEU A 341 7.91 8.56 -30.80
N ALA A 342 8.95 9.35 -30.48
CA ALA A 342 9.93 9.81 -31.48
C ALA A 342 10.67 8.63 -32.16
N PHE A 343 10.81 7.50 -31.46
CA PHE A 343 11.36 6.26 -31.98
C PHE A 343 10.49 5.06 -31.54
N PRO A 344 9.49 4.68 -32.34
CA PRO A 344 8.54 3.63 -31.97
C PRO A 344 9.06 2.27 -32.45
N TRP A 345 9.91 1.62 -31.62
CA TRP A 345 10.69 0.42 -31.93
C TRP A 345 10.01 -0.64 -32.81
N ALA A 346 8.75 -0.96 -32.53
CA ALA A 346 8.03 -2.03 -33.20
C ALA A 346 6.56 -1.66 -33.44
N ALA A 347 6.22 -0.37 -33.53
CA ALA A 347 4.87 0.06 -33.82
C ALA A 347 4.53 -0.20 -35.29
N ARG A 348 3.25 -0.42 -35.59
CA ARG A 348 2.74 -0.78 -36.91
C ARG A 348 3.41 -2.04 -37.45
N LEU A 349 3.30 -3.15 -36.74
CA LEU A 349 3.79 -4.42 -37.27
C LEU A 349 2.96 -4.84 -38.50
N PRO A 350 3.55 -5.57 -39.46
CA PRO A 350 2.79 -6.10 -40.57
C PRO A 350 1.69 -7.06 -40.09
N GLY A 351 0.44 -6.74 -40.40
CA GLY A 351 -0.73 -7.48 -39.92
C GLY A 351 -1.43 -6.76 -38.75
N PRO A 352 -2.40 -7.42 -38.09
CA PRO A 352 -3.04 -6.84 -36.92
C PRO A 352 -2.06 -6.74 -35.74
N PRO A 353 -2.32 -5.85 -34.77
CA PRO A 353 -1.70 -5.84 -33.45
C PRO A 353 -1.45 -7.23 -32.85
N VAL A 354 -0.40 -7.38 -32.04
CA VAL A 354 -0.22 -8.61 -31.26
C VAL A 354 -1.28 -8.63 -30.17
N LYS A 355 -2.09 -9.68 -30.15
CA LYS A 355 -3.16 -9.85 -29.17
C LYS A 355 -2.61 -10.51 -27.90
N VAL A 356 -2.66 -9.80 -26.78
CA VAL A 356 -2.06 -10.21 -25.51
C VAL A 356 -3.12 -10.34 -24.42
N ALA A 357 -3.03 -11.43 -23.66
CA ALA A 357 -3.67 -11.55 -22.35
C ALA A 357 -2.63 -11.16 -21.28
N LEU A 358 -2.86 -10.07 -20.55
CA LEU A 358 -1.92 -9.50 -19.59
C LEU A 358 -2.33 -9.77 -18.15
N LEU A 359 -1.44 -10.38 -17.36
CA LEU A 359 -1.54 -10.49 -15.91
C LEU A 359 -0.37 -9.73 -15.28
N CYS A 360 -0.66 -8.70 -14.48
CA CYS A 360 0.39 -7.94 -13.78
C CYS A 360 -0.14 -7.23 -12.52
N PRO A 361 0.72 -6.87 -11.54
CA PRO A 361 0.29 -6.06 -10.42
C PRO A 361 -0.11 -4.65 -10.86
N ARG A 362 -1.20 -4.15 -10.28
CA ARG A 362 -1.77 -2.82 -10.59
C ARG A 362 -0.72 -1.70 -10.63
N TRP A 363 0.10 -1.58 -9.57
CA TRP A 363 1.06 -0.48 -9.41
C TRP A 363 2.38 -0.66 -10.17
N GLN A 364 2.55 -1.78 -10.86
CA GLN A 364 3.70 -2.08 -11.72
C GLN A 364 3.33 -2.06 -13.22
N ALA A 365 2.06 -1.80 -13.54
CA ALA A 365 1.54 -1.88 -14.90
C ALA A 365 2.09 -0.83 -15.87
N TYR A 366 2.66 0.28 -15.39
CA TYR A 366 3.13 1.39 -16.23
C TYR A 366 4.08 0.92 -17.35
N GLU A 367 5.02 0.02 -17.04
CA GLU A 367 5.97 -0.47 -18.04
C GLU A 367 5.33 -1.35 -19.10
N THR A 368 4.24 -2.06 -18.76
CA THR A 368 3.45 -2.85 -19.72
C THR A 368 2.71 -1.94 -20.71
N MET A 369 2.25 -0.76 -20.26
CA MET A 369 1.62 0.24 -21.12
C MET A 369 2.66 0.91 -22.03
N GLU A 370 3.86 1.20 -21.52
CA GLU A 370 4.98 1.69 -22.32
C GLU A 370 5.46 0.66 -23.35
N LEU A 371 5.41 -0.65 -23.02
CA LEU A 371 5.59 -1.73 -23.99
C LEU A 371 4.46 -1.74 -25.03
N GLY A 372 3.21 -1.59 -24.58
CA GLY A 372 2.01 -1.46 -25.40
C GLY A 372 2.14 -0.38 -26.48
N ARG A 373 2.64 0.81 -26.11
CA ARG A 373 2.90 1.90 -27.06
C ARG A 373 4.01 1.62 -28.06
N ARG A 374 4.99 0.77 -27.72
CA ARG A 374 6.12 0.42 -28.60
C ARG A 374 5.79 -0.65 -29.63
N LEU A 375 4.78 -1.48 -29.35
CA LEU A 375 4.34 -2.62 -30.18
C LEU A 375 2.93 -2.43 -30.77
N GLU A 376 2.17 -1.44 -30.29
CA GLU A 376 0.73 -1.27 -30.53
C GLU A 376 -0.04 -2.55 -30.15
N LEU A 377 0.11 -3.01 -28.91
CA LEU A 377 -0.55 -4.23 -28.42
C LEU A 377 -2.08 -4.07 -28.34
N ASP A 378 -2.79 -5.13 -28.69
CA ASP A 378 -4.21 -5.33 -28.36
C ASP A 378 -4.26 -6.15 -27.06
N VAL A 379 -4.57 -5.49 -25.95
CA VAL A 379 -4.48 -6.07 -24.62
C VAL A 379 -5.86 -6.25 -24.00
N GLU A 380 -6.12 -7.45 -23.53
CA GLU A 380 -7.06 -7.68 -22.43
C GLU A 380 -6.26 -7.97 -21.16
N HIS A 381 -6.55 -7.26 -20.08
CA HIS A 381 -5.77 -7.34 -18.85
C HIS A 381 -6.60 -7.72 -17.63
N LEU A 382 -5.92 -8.26 -16.63
CA LEU A 382 -6.36 -8.30 -15.25
C LEU A 382 -5.22 -7.81 -14.36
N TYR A 383 -5.53 -6.90 -13.45
CA TYR A 383 -4.60 -6.53 -12.39
C TYR A 383 -4.70 -7.46 -11.20
N PHE A 384 -3.54 -7.84 -10.69
CA PHE A 384 -3.40 -8.44 -9.37
C PHE A 384 -3.19 -7.32 -8.34
N ASP A 385 -3.64 -7.54 -7.12
CA ASP A 385 -3.40 -6.62 -6.01
C ASP A 385 -1.91 -6.59 -5.61
N SER A 386 -1.22 -7.73 -5.75
CA SER A 386 0.23 -7.83 -5.52
C SER A 386 0.90 -8.87 -6.43
N GLY A 387 2.22 -8.99 -6.35
CA GLY A 387 2.96 -10.06 -7.05
C GLY A 387 2.66 -11.46 -6.52
N THR A 388 2.05 -11.58 -5.34
CA THR A 388 1.82 -12.84 -4.62
C THR A 388 0.34 -13.16 -4.40
N ALA A 389 -0.58 -12.24 -4.72
CA ALA A 389 -2.01 -12.43 -4.50
C ALA A 389 -2.83 -11.80 -5.64
N LEU A 390 -3.78 -12.57 -6.17
CA LEU A 390 -4.76 -12.07 -7.13
C LEU A 390 -5.63 -10.99 -6.50
N ILE A 391 -6.26 -11.32 -5.37
CA ILE A 391 -7.05 -10.41 -4.55
C ILE A 391 -6.47 -10.38 -3.13
N ALA A 392 -6.25 -9.18 -2.60
CA ALA A 392 -5.79 -8.93 -1.25
C ALA A 392 -6.45 -7.65 -0.71
N PRO A 393 -7.49 -7.77 0.14
CA PRO A 393 -8.20 -6.61 0.70
C PRO A 393 -7.31 -5.59 1.43
N ASP A 394 -6.17 -6.03 1.97
CA ASP A 394 -5.19 -5.17 2.66
C ASP A 394 -4.45 -4.21 1.71
N TYR A 395 -4.50 -4.44 0.40
CA TYR A 395 -4.01 -3.51 -0.63
C TYR A 395 -5.03 -2.43 -1.01
N TRP A 396 -6.18 -2.46 -0.33
CA TRP A 396 -7.25 -1.48 -0.45
C TRP A 396 -7.66 -0.92 0.93
N PRO A 397 -6.70 -0.37 1.72
CA PRO A 397 -6.97 0.14 3.05
C PRO A 397 -7.98 1.29 3.06
N TYR A 398 -8.16 2.00 1.94
CA TYR A 398 -9.06 3.15 1.84
C TYR A 398 -10.34 2.85 1.04
N ARG A 399 -10.71 1.58 0.89
CA ARG A 399 -11.94 1.18 0.17
C ARG A 399 -13.21 1.81 0.74
N GLY A 400 -13.25 2.02 2.06
CA GLY A 400 -14.40 2.62 2.76
C GLY A 400 -14.58 4.09 2.40
N GLN A 401 -13.47 4.81 2.23
CA GLN A 401 -13.42 6.23 1.90
C GLN A 401 -13.61 6.45 0.39
N THR A 402 -12.93 5.66 -0.44
CA THR A 402 -12.92 5.84 -1.90
C THR A 402 -14.13 5.22 -2.61
N GLY A 403 -14.80 4.26 -1.97
CA GLY A 403 -15.81 3.41 -2.59
C GLY A 403 -15.24 2.43 -3.62
N ILE A 404 -13.92 2.31 -3.73
CA ILE A 404 -13.23 1.43 -4.67
C ILE A 404 -12.49 0.37 -3.86
N GLY A 405 -12.92 -0.88 -3.99
CA GLY A 405 -12.30 -2.02 -3.33
C GLY A 405 -11.74 -3.05 -4.32
N PRO A 406 -11.17 -4.14 -3.80
CA PRO A 406 -10.70 -5.25 -4.63
C PRO A 406 -11.84 -5.84 -5.46
N LEU A 407 -11.50 -6.47 -6.57
CA LEU A 407 -12.45 -7.31 -7.31
C LEU A 407 -12.88 -8.51 -6.45
N ASN A 408 -14.07 -9.03 -6.69
CA ASN A 408 -14.47 -10.32 -6.12
C ASN A 408 -13.53 -11.42 -6.66
N PRO A 409 -12.97 -12.31 -5.81
CA PRO A 409 -12.03 -13.35 -6.26
C PRO A 409 -12.57 -14.22 -7.40
N GLY A 410 -13.84 -14.60 -7.36
CA GLY A 410 -14.46 -15.38 -8.42
C GLY A 410 -14.55 -14.60 -9.74
N VAL A 411 -14.91 -13.32 -9.69
CA VAL A 411 -14.97 -12.45 -10.89
C VAL A 411 -13.58 -12.29 -11.50
N ALA A 412 -12.56 -12.03 -10.66
CA ALA A 412 -11.19 -11.90 -11.10
C ALA A 412 -10.66 -13.20 -11.71
N GLU A 413 -10.88 -14.35 -11.06
CA GLU A 413 -10.47 -15.65 -11.59
C GLU A 413 -11.15 -15.96 -12.92
N ARG A 414 -12.46 -15.72 -13.05
CA ARG A 414 -13.18 -15.93 -14.31
C ARG A 414 -12.68 -15.06 -15.44
N HIS A 415 -12.49 -13.76 -15.18
CA HIS A 415 -11.93 -12.87 -16.17
C HIS A 415 -10.53 -13.32 -16.57
N SER A 416 -9.69 -13.76 -15.62
CA SER A 416 -8.36 -14.32 -15.92
C SER A 416 -8.43 -15.56 -16.80
N LEU A 417 -9.37 -16.48 -16.52
CA LEU A 417 -9.61 -17.69 -17.31
C LEU A 417 -10.09 -17.33 -18.71
N ARG A 418 -11.02 -16.38 -18.83
CA ARG A 418 -11.56 -15.90 -20.11
C ARG A 418 -10.47 -15.31 -20.99
N ILE A 419 -9.66 -14.39 -20.47
CA ILE A 419 -8.63 -13.71 -21.27
C ILE A 419 -7.46 -14.66 -21.62
N CYS A 420 -7.03 -15.53 -20.70
CA CYS A 420 -5.96 -16.49 -20.96
C CYS A 420 -6.42 -17.65 -21.84
N GLY A 421 -7.68 -18.06 -21.74
CA GLY A 421 -8.33 -19.10 -22.53
C GLY A 421 -8.74 -18.67 -23.93
N ASP A 422 -8.94 -17.37 -24.17
CA ASP A 422 -9.38 -16.84 -25.47
C ASP A 422 -8.46 -17.30 -26.63
N PRO A 423 -8.97 -18.09 -27.59
CA PRO A 423 -8.16 -18.60 -28.70
C PRO A 423 -7.71 -17.50 -29.67
N GLN A 424 -8.28 -16.29 -29.59
CA GLN A 424 -7.82 -15.15 -30.38
C GLN A 424 -6.56 -14.49 -29.81
N ARG A 425 -6.21 -14.74 -28.55
CA ARG A 425 -5.01 -14.19 -27.91
C ARG A 425 -3.79 -15.02 -28.31
N GLU A 426 -2.74 -14.35 -28.76
CA GLU A 426 -1.52 -14.99 -29.27
C GLU A 426 -0.50 -15.24 -28.15
N VAL A 427 -0.46 -14.36 -27.16
CA VAL A 427 0.53 -14.39 -26.07
C VAL A 427 -0.16 -14.13 -24.73
N ILE A 428 0.22 -14.93 -23.73
CA ILE A 428 -0.05 -14.65 -22.32
C ILE A 428 1.21 -13.99 -21.76
N LEU A 429 1.09 -12.75 -21.29
CA LEU A 429 2.18 -12.01 -20.63
C LEU A 429 1.90 -11.97 -19.12
N VAL A 430 2.73 -12.66 -18.35
CA VAL A 430 2.70 -12.66 -16.90
C VAL A 430 3.89 -11.85 -16.40
N ALA A 431 3.64 -10.64 -15.90
CA ALA A 431 4.68 -9.70 -15.50
C ALA A 431 4.57 -9.34 -14.02
N GLY A 432 5.59 -9.70 -13.23
CA GLY A 432 5.63 -9.40 -11.79
C GLY A 432 4.79 -10.32 -10.90
N ILE A 433 4.25 -11.42 -11.44
CA ILE A 433 3.40 -12.38 -10.70
C ILE A 433 4.17 -13.68 -10.46
N HIS A 434 4.17 -14.15 -9.20
CA HIS A 434 4.72 -15.44 -8.83
C HIS A 434 3.82 -16.57 -9.35
N GLY A 435 4.39 -17.69 -9.79
CA GLY A 435 3.59 -18.81 -10.31
C GLY A 435 2.58 -19.35 -9.29
N ASP A 436 2.89 -19.26 -8.00
CA ASP A 436 2.04 -19.66 -6.87
C ASP A 436 0.90 -18.68 -6.54
N ALA A 437 0.95 -17.47 -7.08
CA ALA A 437 -0.14 -16.51 -6.96
C ALA A 437 -1.29 -16.79 -7.96
N LEU A 438 -1.03 -17.61 -8.99
CA LEU A 438 -2.04 -17.96 -9.98
C LEU A 438 -3.08 -18.89 -9.35
N PRO A 439 -4.39 -18.62 -9.53
CA PRO A 439 -5.44 -19.51 -9.07
C PRO A 439 -5.24 -20.95 -9.58
N THR A 440 -5.65 -21.92 -8.76
CA THR A 440 -5.50 -23.36 -9.04
C THR A 440 -6.01 -23.75 -10.43
N ARG A 441 -7.05 -23.08 -10.93
CA ARG A 441 -7.67 -23.36 -12.23
C ARG A 441 -6.99 -22.63 -13.38
N LEU A 442 -6.48 -21.43 -13.12
CA LEU A 442 -5.86 -20.59 -14.14
C LEU A 442 -4.56 -21.21 -14.66
N ARG A 443 -3.72 -21.73 -13.75
CA ARG A 443 -2.41 -22.29 -14.13
C ARG A 443 -2.54 -23.45 -15.14
N PRO A 444 -3.37 -24.50 -14.91
CA PRO A 444 -3.63 -25.54 -15.91
C PRO A 444 -4.11 -25.01 -17.27
N VAL A 445 -5.02 -24.02 -17.28
CA VAL A 445 -5.51 -23.41 -18.52
C VAL A 445 -4.40 -22.71 -19.28
N ILE A 446 -3.55 -21.92 -18.59
CA ILE A 446 -2.36 -21.32 -19.23
C ILE A 446 -1.48 -22.41 -19.83
N LEU A 447 -1.19 -23.47 -19.08
CA LEU A 447 -0.33 -24.57 -19.56
C LEU A 447 -0.94 -25.29 -20.76
N GLU A 448 -2.25 -25.54 -20.77
CA GLU A 448 -2.95 -26.18 -21.89
C GLU A 448 -2.90 -25.30 -23.15
N GLN A 449 -3.23 -24.02 -23.02
CA GLN A 449 -3.19 -23.05 -24.12
C GLN A 449 -1.78 -22.93 -24.70
N VAL A 450 -0.75 -22.89 -23.84
CA VAL A 450 0.65 -22.88 -24.28
C VAL A 450 0.99 -24.19 -24.96
N ARG A 451 0.65 -25.35 -24.39
CA ARG A 451 0.89 -26.67 -24.99
C ARG A 451 0.24 -26.78 -26.38
N ALA A 452 -0.93 -26.15 -26.58
CA ALA A 452 -1.66 -26.09 -27.84
C ALA A 452 -1.04 -25.11 -28.87
N GLY A 453 -0.11 -24.24 -28.47
CA GLY A 453 0.63 -23.36 -29.38
C GLY A 453 0.64 -21.88 -29.05
N LYS A 454 -0.04 -21.45 -27.97
CA LYS A 454 -0.02 -20.05 -27.50
C LYS A 454 1.38 -19.69 -26.96
N GLY A 455 1.76 -18.42 -27.08
CA GLY A 455 2.99 -17.90 -26.49
C GLY A 455 2.82 -17.59 -25.01
N LEU A 456 3.88 -17.78 -24.21
CA LEU A 456 3.94 -17.35 -22.82
C LEU A 456 5.20 -16.54 -22.57
N VAL A 457 5.06 -15.35 -21.99
CA VAL A 457 6.17 -14.53 -21.51
C VAL A 457 6.02 -14.39 -19.99
N ILE A 458 7.05 -14.82 -19.26
CA ILE A 458 7.15 -14.67 -17.80
C ILE A 458 8.24 -13.65 -17.52
N ALA A 459 7.88 -12.52 -16.91
CA ALA A 459 8.83 -11.54 -16.39
C ALA A 459 8.84 -11.60 -14.86
N GLY A 460 9.86 -12.26 -14.30
CA GLY A 460 9.94 -12.59 -12.88
C GLY A 460 10.69 -13.90 -12.61
N PRO A 461 10.75 -14.34 -11.34
CA PRO A 461 11.40 -15.59 -10.98
C PRO A 461 10.63 -16.81 -11.55
N PRO A 462 11.33 -17.90 -11.92
CA PRO A 462 10.69 -19.14 -12.35
C PRO A 462 10.02 -19.91 -11.20
N ALA A 463 10.25 -19.51 -9.95
CA ALA A 463 9.64 -20.14 -8.78
C ALA A 463 8.10 -20.12 -8.83
N GLY A 464 7.49 -21.23 -8.41
CA GLY A 464 6.03 -21.43 -8.44
C GLY A 464 5.46 -21.86 -9.79
N TRP A 465 6.27 -21.91 -10.85
CA TRP A 465 5.89 -22.50 -12.14
C TRP A 465 6.32 -23.97 -12.20
N PRO A 466 5.59 -24.85 -12.92
CA PRO A 466 5.98 -26.25 -13.08
C PRO A 466 7.32 -26.38 -13.81
N GLU A 467 8.20 -27.25 -13.30
CA GLU A 467 9.52 -27.51 -13.89
C GLU A 467 9.44 -27.97 -15.35
N GLU A 468 8.35 -28.67 -15.71
CA GLU A 468 8.05 -29.14 -17.06
C GLU A 468 8.07 -28.01 -18.11
N LEU A 469 7.67 -26.80 -17.71
CA LEU A 469 7.64 -25.62 -18.57
C LEU A 469 9.04 -25.23 -19.07
N PHE A 470 10.06 -25.56 -18.29
CA PHE A 470 11.46 -25.22 -18.52
C PHE A 470 12.31 -26.44 -18.93
N ALA A 471 11.70 -27.61 -19.11
CA ALA A 471 12.42 -28.87 -19.37
C ALA A 471 13.07 -28.95 -20.77
N GLN A 472 12.55 -28.21 -21.76
CA GLN A 472 13.08 -28.19 -23.13
C GLN A 472 13.56 -26.79 -23.54
N PRO A 473 14.82 -26.43 -23.26
CA PRO A 473 15.37 -25.14 -23.67
C PRO A 473 15.44 -25.04 -25.21
N ASP A 474 15.09 -23.86 -25.74
CA ASP A 474 15.20 -23.50 -27.15
C ASP A 474 15.73 -22.07 -27.29
N ASP A 475 17.06 -21.93 -27.17
CA ASP A 475 17.76 -20.64 -27.28
C ASP A 475 17.51 -19.94 -28.62
N ARG A 476 17.09 -20.66 -29.67
CA ARG A 476 16.79 -20.08 -30.98
C ARG A 476 15.60 -19.12 -30.93
N LEU A 477 14.73 -19.24 -29.93
CA LEU A 477 13.61 -18.32 -29.69
C LEU A 477 14.09 -16.92 -29.31
N VAL A 478 15.08 -16.84 -28.42
CA VAL A 478 15.54 -15.58 -27.82
C VAL A 478 16.84 -15.05 -28.42
N ALA A 479 17.62 -15.90 -29.10
CA ALA A 479 18.88 -15.50 -29.74
C ALA A 479 18.73 -14.30 -30.70
N PRO A 480 17.67 -14.18 -31.53
CA PRO A 480 17.47 -12.98 -32.35
C PRO A 480 17.27 -11.71 -31.51
N ALA A 481 16.51 -11.78 -30.42
CA ALA A 481 16.26 -10.64 -29.52
C ALA A 481 17.55 -10.20 -28.80
N LEU A 482 18.29 -11.17 -28.26
CA LEU A 482 19.57 -10.93 -27.56
C LEU A 482 20.67 -10.43 -28.51
N ALA A 483 20.62 -10.78 -29.80
CA ALA A 483 21.54 -10.25 -30.81
C ALA A 483 21.11 -8.87 -31.33
N ALA A 484 19.82 -8.56 -31.31
CA ALA A 484 19.29 -7.28 -31.78
C ALA A 484 19.52 -6.13 -30.80
N ILE A 485 19.59 -6.40 -29.49
CA ILE A 485 19.78 -5.36 -28.47
C ILE A 485 21.10 -5.61 -27.72
N PRO A 486 21.99 -4.61 -27.56
CA PRO A 486 23.27 -4.78 -26.86
C PRO A 486 23.05 -4.76 -25.35
N TRP A 487 22.33 -5.75 -24.84
CA TRP A 487 21.79 -5.77 -23.48
C TRP A 487 22.88 -5.71 -22.42
N GLN A 488 24.08 -6.27 -22.65
CA GLN A 488 25.22 -6.20 -21.74
C GLN A 488 25.71 -4.76 -21.48
N SER A 489 25.36 -3.83 -22.38
CA SER A 489 25.74 -2.42 -22.26
C SER A 489 24.61 -1.54 -21.74
N LEU A 490 23.44 -2.12 -21.46
CA LEU A 490 22.33 -1.41 -20.84
C LEU A 490 22.54 -1.34 -19.32
N PRO A 491 22.39 -0.15 -18.70
CA PRO A 491 22.40 -0.02 -17.25
C PRO A 491 21.45 -1.00 -16.57
N GLY A 492 21.95 -1.73 -15.58
CA GLY A 492 21.27 -2.77 -14.83
C GLY A 492 21.48 -4.19 -15.36
N LEU A 493 22.03 -4.36 -16.58
CA LEU A 493 22.21 -5.68 -17.20
C LEU A 493 23.68 -6.03 -17.47
N GLY A 494 24.60 -5.10 -17.20
CA GLY A 494 26.03 -5.38 -17.21
C GLY A 494 26.42 -6.45 -16.18
N GLU A 495 27.57 -7.09 -16.38
CA GLU A 495 28.09 -8.07 -15.43
C GLU A 495 28.30 -7.43 -14.05
N GLY A 496 27.65 -7.99 -13.02
CA GLY A 496 27.72 -7.49 -11.65
C GLY A 496 26.84 -6.28 -11.33
N GLU A 497 26.06 -5.76 -12.28
CA GLU A 497 25.14 -4.65 -12.03
C GLU A 497 23.87 -5.09 -11.28
N ARG A 498 23.24 -4.15 -10.55
CA ARG A 498 22.13 -4.43 -9.61
C ARG A 498 20.96 -5.23 -10.20
N GLY A 499 20.57 -4.94 -11.44
CA GLY A 499 19.45 -5.61 -12.12
C GLY A 499 19.80 -7.00 -12.65
N ARG A 500 21.08 -7.37 -12.71
CA ARG A 500 21.56 -8.58 -13.33
C ARG A 500 21.46 -9.76 -12.36
N VAL A 501 20.76 -10.83 -12.77
CA VAL A 501 20.69 -12.08 -12.01
C VAL A 501 21.69 -13.08 -12.57
N GLY A 502 22.73 -13.40 -11.79
CA GLY A 502 23.76 -14.35 -12.19
C GLY A 502 24.55 -13.94 -13.45
N LYS A 503 25.16 -14.93 -14.12
CA LYS A 503 25.98 -14.71 -15.34
C LYS A 503 25.20 -14.88 -16.64
N GLU A 504 24.03 -15.49 -16.59
CA GLU A 504 23.24 -15.90 -17.77
C GLU A 504 22.44 -14.75 -18.38
N ALA A 505 22.21 -14.78 -19.70
CA ALA A 505 21.44 -13.76 -20.42
C ALA A 505 20.06 -13.51 -19.78
N PRO A 506 19.52 -12.27 -19.89
CA PRO A 506 18.30 -11.92 -19.16
C PRO A 506 17.05 -12.56 -19.78
N LEU A 507 17.13 -13.09 -21.01
CA LEU A 507 16.06 -13.85 -21.66
C LEU A 507 16.50 -15.30 -21.85
N LYS A 508 15.58 -16.23 -21.57
CA LYS A 508 15.71 -17.66 -21.85
C LYS A 508 14.48 -18.15 -22.61
N GLY A 509 14.68 -19.01 -23.61
CA GLY A 509 13.61 -19.57 -24.42
C GLY A 509 13.41 -21.05 -24.13
N TYR A 510 12.16 -21.49 -24.10
CA TYR A 510 11.78 -22.89 -23.89
C TYR A 510 10.62 -23.31 -24.80
N ARG A 511 10.52 -24.62 -25.02
CA ARG A 511 9.39 -25.26 -25.70
C ARG A 511 8.55 -26.03 -24.70
N PHE A 512 7.24 -25.89 -24.85
CA PHE A 512 6.27 -26.66 -24.08
C PHE A 512 5.12 -27.04 -25.00
N GLY A 513 5.07 -28.31 -25.40
CA GLY A 513 4.21 -28.75 -26.50
C GLY A 513 4.51 -27.99 -27.80
N GLN A 514 3.48 -27.40 -28.40
CA GLN A 514 3.62 -26.53 -29.59
C GLN A 514 3.90 -25.06 -29.22
N GLY A 515 3.86 -24.73 -27.92
CA GLY A 515 4.03 -23.38 -27.40
C GLY A 515 5.47 -22.89 -27.38
N ARG A 516 5.59 -21.59 -27.11
CA ARG A 516 6.86 -20.87 -26.97
C ARG A 516 6.83 -20.16 -25.64
N VAL A 517 7.76 -20.50 -24.76
CA VAL A 517 7.87 -19.89 -23.43
C VAL A 517 9.13 -19.04 -23.40
N ILE A 518 9.01 -17.79 -22.97
CA ILE A 518 10.14 -16.89 -22.78
C ILE A 518 10.15 -16.42 -21.34
N LEU A 519 11.27 -16.66 -20.67
CA LEU A 519 11.51 -16.23 -19.30
C LEU A 519 12.46 -15.03 -19.32
N PHE A 520 12.03 -13.92 -18.71
CA PHE A 520 12.85 -12.74 -18.45
C PHE A 520 13.22 -12.69 -16.96
N THR A 521 14.51 -12.80 -16.66
CA THR A 521 15.04 -12.90 -15.29
C THR A 521 15.98 -11.75 -14.98
N VAL A 522 15.50 -10.81 -14.16
CA VAL A 522 16.24 -9.65 -13.66
C VAL A 522 15.78 -9.29 -12.25
N ASN A 523 16.61 -8.56 -11.50
CA ASN A 523 16.13 -7.84 -10.32
C ASN A 523 15.48 -6.53 -10.79
N THR A 524 14.25 -6.28 -10.36
CA THR A 524 13.55 -5.02 -10.63
C THR A 524 13.48 -4.16 -9.38
N ALA A 525 13.20 -2.88 -9.57
CA ALA A 525 12.85 -1.99 -8.48
C ALA A 525 11.35 -2.18 -8.10
N PRO A 526 10.89 -1.72 -6.92
CA PRO A 526 9.54 -2.05 -6.39
C PRO A 526 8.37 -1.79 -7.36
N TYR A 527 8.45 -0.75 -8.19
CA TYR A 527 7.40 -0.37 -9.16
C TYR A 527 7.74 -0.71 -10.62
N SER A 528 8.66 -1.66 -10.84
CA SER A 528 9.12 -2.12 -12.16
C SER A 528 8.96 -3.63 -12.32
N VAL A 529 8.68 -4.07 -13.56
CA VAL A 529 8.48 -5.49 -13.92
C VAL A 529 9.19 -5.90 -15.21
N LEU A 530 9.47 -4.95 -16.10
CA LEU A 530 10.06 -5.15 -17.42
C LEU A 530 11.39 -4.42 -17.58
N VAL A 531 11.66 -3.41 -16.74
CA VAL A 531 12.93 -2.66 -16.73
C VAL A 531 13.79 -3.09 -15.53
N PRO A 532 15.07 -3.44 -15.74
CA PRO A 532 15.97 -3.86 -14.68
C PRO A 532 16.33 -2.71 -13.73
N ALA A 533 16.50 -3.04 -12.44
CA ALA A 533 17.08 -2.12 -11.46
C ALA A 533 18.51 -1.72 -11.89
N ASN A 534 18.90 -0.48 -11.65
CA ASN A 534 20.23 0.00 -12.03
C ASN A 534 20.70 1.15 -11.13
N ASP A 535 22.01 1.39 -11.13
CA ASP A 535 22.66 2.44 -10.33
C ASP A 535 23.08 3.65 -11.17
N ALA A 536 22.64 3.73 -12.43
CA ALA A 536 22.93 4.87 -13.28
C ALA A 536 22.17 6.12 -12.79
N SER A 537 22.80 7.29 -12.93
CA SER A 537 22.17 8.58 -12.63
C SER A 537 21.81 9.36 -13.89
N GLU A 538 22.23 8.92 -15.07
CA GLU A 538 22.01 9.58 -16.36
C GLU A 538 21.68 8.49 -17.39
N GLY A 539 21.03 8.84 -18.50
CA GLY A 539 20.72 7.87 -19.57
C GLY A 539 19.57 6.90 -19.24
N LEU A 540 18.81 7.14 -18.18
CA LEU A 540 17.78 6.23 -17.69
C LEU A 540 16.64 6.04 -18.69
N SER A 541 16.26 7.10 -19.42
CA SER A 541 15.16 7.02 -20.39
C SER A 541 15.54 6.14 -21.58
N GLY A 542 16.75 6.31 -22.12
CA GLY A 542 17.29 5.50 -23.21
C GLY A 542 17.59 4.06 -22.79
N ALA A 543 17.97 3.83 -21.53
CA ALA A 543 18.11 2.48 -20.98
C ALA A 543 16.76 1.76 -20.89
N ALA A 544 15.75 2.40 -20.27
CA ALA A 544 14.40 1.86 -20.18
C ALA A 544 13.78 1.62 -21.56
N ASP A 545 13.97 2.55 -22.51
CA ASP A 545 13.47 2.42 -23.88
C ASP A 545 14.04 1.18 -24.60
N ARG A 546 15.34 0.88 -24.42
CA ARG A 546 15.99 -0.30 -25.01
C ARG A 546 15.68 -1.59 -24.25
N ALA A 547 15.50 -1.54 -22.93
CA ALA A 547 15.00 -2.67 -22.16
C ALA A 547 13.60 -3.07 -22.63
N LEU A 548 12.70 -2.10 -22.85
CA LEU A 548 11.38 -2.36 -23.42
C LEU A 548 11.43 -2.81 -24.89
N ALA A 549 12.43 -2.37 -25.67
CA ALA A 549 12.66 -2.91 -27.01
C ALA A 549 13.09 -4.39 -26.99
N LEU A 550 13.89 -4.79 -25.99
CA LEU A 550 14.23 -6.19 -25.75
C LEU A 550 12.97 -7.00 -25.38
N GLN A 551 12.09 -6.46 -24.55
CA GLN A 551 10.79 -7.09 -24.24
C GLN A 551 9.88 -7.18 -25.47
N ALA A 552 9.89 -6.16 -26.33
CA ALA A 552 9.14 -6.18 -27.58
C ALA A 552 9.59 -7.33 -28.48
N ALA A 553 10.89 -7.54 -28.61
CA ALA A 553 11.43 -8.68 -29.33
C ALA A 553 11.05 -10.03 -28.68
N ALA A 554 11.02 -10.11 -27.35
CA ALA A 554 10.54 -11.29 -26.62
C ALA A 554 9.07 -11.59 -26.90
N VAL A 555 8.16 -10.60 -26.79
CA VAL A 555 6.73 -10.78 -27.08
C VAL A 555 6.51 -11.24 -28.54
N LEU A 556 7.24 -10.68 -29.50
CA LEU A 556 7.17 -11.12 -30.90
C LEU A 556 7.61 -12.58 -31.07
N ALA A 557 8.70 -12.97 -30.41
CA ALA A 557 9.17 -14.35 -30.42
C ALA A 557 8.15 -15.31 -29.78
N ALA A 558 7.52 -14.95 -28.67
CA ALA A 558 6.44 -15.72 -28.05
C ALA A 558 5.20 -15.84 -28.96
N ALA A 559 4.85 -14.77 -29.66
CA ALA A 559 3.77 -14.76 -30.66
C ALA A 559 4.09 -15.60 -31.91
N GLY A 560 5.33 -16.08 -32.07
CA GLY A 560 5.77 -16.76 -33.30
C GLY A 560 5.93 -15.80 -34.48
N ARG A 561 5.99 -14.49 -34.22
CA ARG A 561 6.17 -13.46 -35.24
C ARG A 561 7.66 -13.16 -35.40
N SER A 562 8.15 -13.29 -36.63
CA SER A 562 9.54 -12.94 -36.96
C SER A 562 9.61 -11.63 -37.74
N PRO A 563 10.62 -10.78 -37.49
CA PRO A 563 10.89 -9.63 -38.35
C PRO A 563 11.05 -10.07 -39.82
N ARG A 564 10.39 -9.34 -40.74
CA ARG A 564 10.48 -9.56 -42.19
C ARG A 564 11.85 -9.19 -42.75
N ALA A 565 12.55 -8.29 -42.07
CA ALA A 565 13.91 -7.88 -42.36
C ALA A 565 14.79 -8.11 -41.13
N ARG A 566 16.03 -8.54 -41.36
CA ARG A 566 17.05 -8.68 -40.31
C ARG A 566 18.11 -7.62 -40.51
N LEU A 567 18.61 -7.11 -39.39
CA LEU A 567 19.82 -6.31 -39.38
C LEU A 567 20.81 -6.82 -38.34
N SER A 568 22.08 -6.75 -38.69
CA SER A 568 23.19 -6.92 -37.76
C SER A 568 24.25 -5.88 -38.06
N PHE A 569 25.02 -5.54 -37.02
CA PHE A 569 26.12 -4.61 -37.11
C PHE A 569 27.42 -5.42 -37.26
N ASP A 570 28.28 -5.02 -38.19
CA ASP A 570 29.65 -5.54 -38.25
C ASP A 570 30.51 -4.92 -37.12
N ALA A 571 31.80 -5.25 -37.08
CA ALA A 571 32.72 -4.70 -36.09
C ALA A 571 32.63 -3.16 -36.01
N SER A 572 32.48 -2.65 -34.79
CA SER A 572 32.36 -1.21 -34.55
C SER A 572 33.58 -0.48 -35.12
N PRO A 573 33.39 0.56 -35.95
CA PRO A 573 34.51 1.28 -36.52
C PRO A 573 35.24 2.06 -35.43
N SER A 574 36.57 2.21 -35.58
CA SER A 574 37.34 3.14 -34.76
C SER A 574 36.87 4.57 -35.03
N LEU A 575 36.15 5.16 -34.06
CA LEU A 575 35.60 6.50 -34.19
C LEU A 575 36.65 7.57 -33.91
N LYS A 576 36.73 8.59 -34.77
CA LYS A 576 37.50 9.82 -34.52
C LYS A 576 36.56 10.97 -34.22
N ALA A 577 36.86 11.71 -33.16
CA ALA A 577 36.07 12.84 -32.70
C ALA A 577 35.80 13.88 -33.79
N GLY A 578 34.53 14.26 -33.98
CA GLY A 578 34.13 15.29 -34.93
C GLY A 578 34.37 14.95 -36.41
N VAL A 579 34.62 13.68 -36.73
CA VAL A 579 34.72 13.18 -38.10
C VAL A 579 33.52 12.31 -38.38
N ALA A 580 32.79 12.61 -39.46
CA ALA A 580 31.73 11.73 -39.93
C ALA A 580 32.32 10.38 -40.31
N THR A 581 31.65 9.30 -39.94
CA THR A 581 32.09 7.94 -40.23
C THR A 581 30.93 7.15 -40.80
N THR A 582 31.22 5.94 -41.27
CA THR A 582 30.20 4.99 -41.69
C THR A 582 30.23 3.77 -40.80
N LEU A 583 29.09 3.39 -40.26
CA LEU A 583 28.89 2.10 -39.59
C LEU A 583 28.54 1.07 -40.67
N PRO A 584 29.32 -0.03 -40.82
CA PRO A 584 28.92 -1.16 -41.66
C PRO A 584 27.81 -1.97 -40.98
N LEU A 585 26.81 -2.33 -41.76
CA LEU A 585 25.69 -3.17 -41.32
C LEU A 585 25.29 -4.14 -42.43
N ARG A 586 24.79 -5.30 -42.03
CA ARG A 586 24.24 -6.31 -42.92
C ARG A 586 22.73 -6.28 -42.82
N LEU A 587 22.08 -6.07 -43.95
CA LEU A 587 20.62 -6.01 -44.06
C LEU A 587 20.13 -7.15 -44.94
N SER A 588 19.06 -7.81 -44.53
CA SER A 588 18.38 -8.80 -45.37
C SER A 588 16.87 -8.72 -45.20
N GLY A 589 16.13 -9.26 -46.17
CA GLY A 589 14.68 -9.15 -46.22
C GLY A 589 14.17 -7.87 -46.88
N ALA A 590 12.85 -7.74 -47.00
CA ALA A 590 12.19 -6.63 -47.68
C ALA A 590 11.92 -5.47 -46.72
N PHE A 591 12.39 -4.27 -47.09
CA PHE A 591 12.10 -3.00 -46.43
C PHE A 591 12.29 -1.86 -47.45
N ALA A 592 11.70 -0.69 -47.18
CA ALA A 592 11.75 0.50 -48.04
C ALA A 592 12.62 1.62 -47.48
N GLU A 593 12.61 1.82 -46.15
CA GLU A 593 13.40 2.85 -45.49
C GLU A 593 13.89 2.41 -44.10
N ALA A 594 14.80 3.19 -43.52
CA ALA A 594 15.25 3.02 -42.14
C ALA A 594 15.12 4.32 -41.34
N LEU A 595 14.46 4.27 -40.19
CA LEU A 595 14.53 5.32 -39.17
C LEU A 595 15.73 5.04 -38.27
N VAL A 596 16.63 6.00 -38.16
CA VAL A 596 17.87 5.86 -37.40
C VAL A 596 17.92 6.88 -36.28
N ARG A 597 18.17 6.42 -35.05
CA ARG A 597 18.45 7.27 -33.89
C ARG A 597 19.88 7.03 -33.42
N VAL A 598 20.66 8.10 -33.26
CA VAL A 598 21.96 8.05 -32.57
C VAL A 598 21.81 8.87 -31.29
N GLN A 599 21.96 8.23 -30.14
CA GLN A 599 21.75 8.81 -28.82
C GLN A 599 22.98 8.56 -27.95
N ASP A 600 23.42 9.54 -27.16
CA ASP A 600 24.49 9.32 -26.18
C ASP A 600 23.98 8.64 -24.90
N ASP A 601 24.91 8.19 -24.05
CA ASP A 601 24.65 7.55 -22.76
C ASP A 601 24.09 8.50 -21.68
N HIS A 602 23.73 9.73 -22.04
CA HIS A 602 23.04 10.74 -21.21
C HIS A 602 21.71 11.18 -21.83
N ASP A 603 21.12 10.34 -22.69
CA ASP A 603 19.87 10.56 -23.43
C ASP A 603 19.91 11.64 -24.53
N GLY A 604 21.07 12.23 -24.81
CA GLY A 604 21.24 13.26 -25.83
C GLY A 604 21.18 12.71 -27.25
N VAL A 605 20.13 13.07 -28.01
CA VAL A 605 19.96 12.65 -29.41
C VAL A 605 20.85 13.48 -30.34
N ARG A 606 21.74 12.79 -31.09
CA ARG A 606 22.66 13.37 -32.09
C ARG A 606 22.15 13.23 -33.52
N LEU A 607 21.32 12.23 -33.78
CA LEU A 607 20.64 12.02 -35.04
C LEU A 607 19.29 11.38 -34.75
N LEU A 608 18.24 11.88 -35.39
CA LEU A 608 16.98 11.17 -35.59
C LEU A 608 16.53 11.47 -37.01
N ALA A 609 16.69 10.52 -37.92
CA ALA A 609 16.41 10.75 -39.33
C ALA A 609 16.05 9.48 -40.08
N ARG A 610 15.27 9.64 -41.14
CA ARG A 610 15.06 8.61 -42.15
C ARG A 610 16.28 8.50 -43.06
N ARG A 611 16.61 7.27 -43.44
CA ARG A 611 17.74 6.91 -44.29
C ARG A 611 17.31 5.89 -45.33
N ALA A 612 17.68 6.13 -46.57
CA ALA A 612 17.56 5.15 -47.63
C ALA A 612 18.70 4.13 -47.48
N LEU A 613 18.36 2.92 -47.06
CA LEU A 613 19.28 1.78 -47.00
C LEU A 613 18.77 0.71 -47.97
N ARG A 614 19.65 -0.15 -48.47
CA ARG A 614 19.29 -1.25 -49.37
C ARG A 614 19.71 -2.58 -48.75
N PRO A 615 19.00 -3.69 -49.05
CA PRO A 615 19.42 -5.03 -48.64
C PRO A 615 20.87 -5.34 -49.09
N GLY A 616 21.56 -6.18 -48.32
CA GLY A 616 22.97 -6.53 -48.49
C GLY A 616 23.90 -5.80 -47.51
N ASN A 617 25.14 -5.60 -47.94
CA ASN A 617 26.13 -4.83 -47.17
C ASN A 617 25.85 -3.34 -47.32
N ALA A 618 25.30 -2.73 -46.28
CA ALA A 618 24.96 -1.31 -46.25
C ALA A 618 25.95 -0.53 -45.38
N ARG A 619 26.04 0.78 -45.63
CA ARG A 619 26.86 1.71 -44.86
C ARG A 619 25.97 2.83 -44.33
N LEU A 620 25.82 2.91 -43.02
CA LEU A 620 25.07 3.97 -42.36
C LEU A 620 26.00 5.14 -42.07
N ALA A 621 25.74 6.27 -42.71
CA ALA A 621 26.44 7.52 -42.41
C ALA A 621 26.07 8.00 -40.99
N LEU A 622 27.04 7.99 -40.10
CA LEU A 622 26.92 8.56 -38.76
C LEU A 622 27.29 10.05 -38.81
N PRO A 623 26.60 10.91 -38.05
CA PRO A 623 27.01 12.31 -37.94
C PRO A 623 28.39 12.39 -37.28
N PRO A 624 29.11 13.52 -37.39
CA PRO A 624 30.31 13.75 -36.58
C PRO A 624 30.00 13.58 -35.08
N LEU A 625 30.59 12.55 -34.45
CA LEU A 625 30.36 12.25 -33.04
C LEU A 625 31.48 12.83 -32.16
N PRO A 626 31.15 13.62 -31.12
CA PRO A 626 32.14 14.11 -30.16
C PRO A 626 32.74 13.01 -29.28
N ALA A 627 33.98 13.17 -28.83
CA ALA A 627 34.56 12.37 -27.75
C ALA A 627 33.88 12.65 -26.39
N GLY A 628 34.11 11.74 -25.44
CA GLY A 628 33.68 11.87 -24.04
C GLY A 628 32.40 11.12 -23.67
N ARG A 629 31.69 10.53 -24.65
CA ARG A 629 30.45 9.79 -24.47
C ARG A 629 30.45 8.50 -25.28
N ARG A 630 29.74 7.48 -24.79
CA ARG A 630 29.34 6.34 -25.62
C ARG A 630 28.07 6.70 -26.38
N TYR A 631 27.86 6.05 -27.52
CA TYR A 631 26.70 6.31 -28.37
C TYR A 631 25.97 5.02 -28.69
N PHE A 632 24.66 5.02 -28.52
CA PHE A 632 23.77 3.99 -29.01
C PHE A 632 23.28 4.37 -30.40
N VAL A 633 23.30 3.40 -31.32
CA VAL A 633 22.73 3.53 -32.66
C VAL A 633 21.57 2.56 -32.77
N ASP A 634 20.38 3.11 -32.86
CA ASP A 634 19.14 2.37 -32.99
C ASP A 634 18.64 2.50 -34.44
N VAL A 635 18.27 1.37 -35.04
CA VAL A 635 17.81 1.30 -36.42
C VAL A 635 16.49 0.54 -36.46
N LEU A 636 15.48 1.19 -37.03
CA LEU A 636 14.15 0.64 -37.31
C LEU A 636 13.94 0.63 -38.83
N LEU A 637 13.80 -0.55 -39.42
CA LEU A 637 13.48 -0.75 -40.82
C LEU A 637 11.96 -0.69 -41.01
N ARG A 638 11.50 0.03 -42.04
CA ARG A 638 10.09 0.13 -42.42
C ARG A 638 9.87 -0.32 -43.84
N ASP A 639 8.74 -0.94 -44.12
CA ASP A 639 8.32 -1.28 -45.48
C ASP A 639 7.64 -0.09 -46.19
N GLN A 640 7.08 -0.34 -47.38
CA GLN A 640 6.43 0.71 -48.19
C GLN A 640 5.16 1.28 -47.55
N ALA A 641 4.46 0.50 -46.71
CA ALA A 641 3.31 0.97 -45.96
C ALA A 641 3.73 1.80 -44.74
N GLY A 642 5.02 1.78 -44.39
CA GLY A 642 5.57 2.38 -43.18
C GLY A 642 5.52 1.46 -41.97
N ASP A 643 5.22 0.17 -42.18
CA ASP A 643 5.12 -0.84 -41.13
C ASP A 643 6.51 -1.35 -40.72
N CYS A 644 6.68 -1.74 -39.46
CA CYS A 644 7.94 -2.22 -38.90
C CYS A 644 8.39 -3.54 -39.55
N ALA A 645 9.46 -3.51 -40.33
CA ALA A 645 10.06 -4.70 -40.95
C ALA A 645 11.10 -5.39 -40.04
N GLY A 646 11.74 -4.63 -39.14
CA GLY A 646 12.71 -5.15 -38.16
C GLY A 646 13.48 -4.03 -37.47
N PHE A 647 14.05 -4.30 -36.30
CA PHE A 647 14.82 -3.32 -35.53
C PHE A 647 16.02 -3.96 -34.82
N ALA A 648 17.06 -3.16 -34.59
CA ALA A 648 18.17 -3.52 -33.71
C ALA A 648 18.90 -2.26 -33.22
N SER A 649 19.72 -2.43 -32.20
CA SER A 649 20.60 -1.43 -31.63
C SER A 649 22.03 -1.95 -31.55
N THR A 650 23.00 -1.03 -31.56
CA THR A 650 24.37 -1.31 -31.16
C THR A 650 24.90 -0.16 -30.32
N VAL A 651 25.97 -0.41 -29.60
CA VAL A 651 26.71 0.60 -28.84
C VAL A 651 28.07 0.84 -29.49
N LEU A 652 28.43 2.11 -29.62
CA LEU A 652 29.71 2.57 -30.10
C LEU A 652 30.52 3.11 -28.93
N ALA A 653 31.79 2.69 -28.87
CA ALA A 653 32.75 3.24 -27.93
C ALA A 653 32.94 4.75 -28.15
N ALA A 654 33.41 5.45 -27.11
CA ALA A 654 33.63 6.88 -27.22
C ALA A 654 34.68 7.20 -28.29
N PRO A 655 34.42 8.18 -29.19
CA PRO A 655 35.38 8.59 -30.21
C PRO A 655 36.75 8.97 -29.63
N ALA A 656 37.81 8.52 -30.29
CA ALA A 656 39.17 8.92 -29.99
C ALA A 656 39.39 10.39 -30.40
N GLY A 657 39.94 11.19 -29.49
CA GLY A 657 40.14 12.61 -29.72
C GLY A 657 40.34 13.40 -28.42
N PRO A 658 40.34 14.75 -28.51
CA PRO A 658 40.51 15.61 -27.35
C PRO A 658 39.38 15.38 -26.34
N ARG A 659 39.67 15.50 -25.04
CA ARG A 659 38.67 15.38 -23.97
C ARG A 659 38.67 16.62 -23.08
N ILE A 660 37.51 16.95 -22.53
CA ILE A 660 37.37 17.97 -21.49
C ILE A 660 37.66 17.29 -20.14
N ALA A 661 38.91 17.38 -19.69
CA ALA A 661 39.43 16.62 -18.56
C ALA A 661 38.85 17.06 -17.22
N THR A 662 38.75 18.37 -17.02
CA THR A 662 38.18 18.97 -15.80
C THR A 662 37.32 20.16 -16.16
N VAL A 663 36.30 20.40 -15.34
CA VAL A 663 35.49 21.62 -15.32
C VAL A 663 35.35 22.04 -13.86
N ASN A 664 35.82 23.24 -13.54
CA ASN A 664 35.75 23.84 -12.22
C ASN A 664 34.80 25.04 -12.27
N LEU A 665 33.94 25.14 -11.24
CA LEU A 665 32.93 26.18 -11.10
C LEU A 665 33.32 27.14 -9.97
N SER A 666 33.09 28.43 -10.13
CA SER A 666 33.33 29.43 -9.09
C SER A 666 32.32 30.58 -9.17
N PRO A 667 31.76 31.06 -8.04
CA PRO A 667 31.98 30.56 -6.68
C PRO A 667 31.28 29.20 -6.47
N SER A 668 32.01 28.19 -6.00
CA SER A 668 31.41 26.90 -5.64
C SER A 668 32.16 26.20 -4.51
N ARG A 669 31.46 25.32 -3.79
CA ARG A 669 32.01 24.43 -2.76
C ARG A 669 31.50 23.02 -3.00
N LYS A 670 32.34 22.00 -2.75
CA LYS A 670 31.88 20.61 -2.63
C LYS A 670 31.93 20.20 -1.17
N VAL A 671 30.85 19.60 -0.69
CA VAL A 671 30.78 19.02 0.66
C VAL A 671 31.35 17.60 0.72
N HIS A 672 31.30 16.88 -0.40
CA HIS A 672 31.80 15.50 -0.52
C HIS A 672 32.24 15.21 -1.97
N PRO A 673 33.18 14.28 -2.24
CA PRO A 673 33.64 13.98 -3.60
C PRO A 673 32.54 13.53 -4.58
N VAL A 674 31.56 12.74 -4.10
CA VAL A 674 30.43 12.27 -4.92
C VAL A 674 29.22 13.22 -4.92
N ALA A 675 29.21 14.24 -4.06
CA ALA A 675 28.16 15.26 -4.04
C ALA A 675 28.30 16.22 -5.24
N PRO A 676 27.20 16.79 -5.75
CA PRO A 676 27.28 17.87 -6.71
C PRO A 676 27.92 19.12 -6.09
N PRO A 677 28.68 19.91 -6.86
CA PRO A 677 29.17 21.21 -6.40
C PRO A 677 28.01 22.18 -6.16
N MET A 678 28.09 22.90 -5.05
CA MET A 678 27.16 23.94 -4.64
C MET A 678 27.67 25.29 -5.13
N VAL A 679 26.92 25.96 -6.00
CA VAL A 679 27.27 27.28 -6.54
C VAL A 679 26.60 28.38 -5.71
N ALA A 680 27.40 29.29 -5.16
CA ALA A 680 26.93 30.36 -4.26
C ALA A 680 26.41 31.59 -5.03
N LEU A 681 25.34 31.42 -5.81
CA LEU A 681 24.72 32.47 -6.65
C LEU A 681 23.20 32.56 -6.43
N GLU A 682 22.76 32.51 -5.18
CA GLU A 682 21.36 32.53 -4.74
C GLU A 682 20.56 33.75 -5.24
N ARG A 683 21.21 34.90 -5.36
CA ARG A 683 20.60 36.16 -5.84
C ARG A 683 20.88 36.42 -7.33
N GLY A 684 21.40 35.43 -8.05
CA GLY A 684 22.00 35.60 -9.37
C GLY A 684 23.44 36.13 -9.28
N GLY A 685 24.09 36.32 -10.42
CA GLY A 685 25.45 36.83 -10.52
C GLY A 685 26.24 36.16 -11.63
N THR A 686 27.58 36.16 -11.53
CA THR A 686 28.45 35.58 -12.57
C THR A 686 29.01 34.24 -12.12
N LEU A 687 28.66 33.18 -12.85
CA LEU A 687 29.32 31.88 -12.74
C LEU A 687 30.59 31.88 -13.59
N THR A 688 31.75 31.69 -12.96
CA THR A 688 33.00 31.44 -13.66
C THR A 688 33.18 29.94 -13.86
N CYS A 689 33.33 29.52 -15.12
CA CYS A 689 33.67 28.15 -15.49
C CYS A 689 35.10 28.09 -16.02
N GLN A 690 35.89 27.13 -15.56
CA GLN A 690 37.25 26.88 -16.04
C GLN A 690 37.39 25.44 -16.46
N ALA A 691 37.92 25.18 -17.65
CA ALA A 691 38.14 23.83 -18.13
C ALA A 691 39.58 23.59 -18.59
N ARG A 692 40.02 22.34 -18.49
CA ARG A 692 41.27 21.83 -19.07
C ARG A 692 40.95 20.83 -20.18
N ILE A 693 41.55 21.02 -21.35
CA ILE A 693 41.47 20.08 -22.47
C ILE A 693 42.75 19.24 -22.52
N THR A 694 42.61 17.92 -22.71
CA THR A 694 43.76 17.00 -22.72
C THR A 694 44.73 17.27 -23.87
N THR A 695 44.20 17.60 -25.04
CA THR A 695 44.97 17.82 -26.27
C THR A 695 44.32 18.93 -27.06
N VAL A 696 45.07 20.01 -27.33
CA VAL A 696 44.56 21.13 -28.13
C VAL A 696 44.60 20.74 -29.60
N PRO A 697 43.46 20.77 -30.33
CA PRO A 697 43.43 20.45 -31.76
C PRO A 697 44.36 21.38 -32.57
N SER A 698 45.18 20.82 -33.45
CA SER A 698 45.98 21.59 -34.42
C SER A 698 45.14 22.00 -35.64
N GLY A 699 45.48 23.13 -36.27
CA GLY A 699 44.93 23.57 -37.56
C GLY A 699 43.80 24.60 -37.53
N ALA A 700 42.89 24.60 -36.54
CA ALA A 700 41.83 25.60 -36.40
C ALA A 700 41.72 26.09 -34.96
N LYS A 701 41.47 27.40 -34.75
CA LYS A 701 41.36 28.02 -33.41
C LYS A 701 40.22 27.34 -32.61
N PRO A 702 40.51 26.50 -31.61
CA PRO A 702 39.49 25.80 -30.85
C PRO A 702 38.82 26.74 -29.84
N TYR A 703 37.54 26.52 -29.57
CA TYR A 703 36.78 27.23 -28.56
C TYR A 703 35.85 26.28 -27.78
N LEU A 704 35.51 26.66 -26.55
CA LEU A 704 34.47 26.00 -25.77
C LEU A 704 33.16 26.78 -25.87
N ARG A 705 32.05 26.06 -26.12
CA ARG A 705 30.69 26.54 -25.90
C ARG A 705 30.20 26.00 -24.56
N TRP A 706 29.61 26.88 -23.77
CA TRP A 706 29.12 26.59 -22.43
C TRP A 706 27.63 26.89 -22.37
N GLU A 707 26.82 25.98 -21.84
CA GLU A 707 25.37 26.16 -21.67
C GLU A 707 24.94 25.71 -20.29
N VAL A 708 24.30 26.60 -19.53
CA VAL A 708 23.68 26.26 -18.25
C VAL A 708 22.19 26.07 -18.45
N ARG A 709 21.66 24.95 -17.93
CA ARG A 709 20.23 24.66 -17.90
C ARG A 709 19.79 24.26 -16.50
N ASP A 710 18.51 24.46 -16.19
CA ASP A 710 17.89 23.91 -14.98
C ASP A 710 17.31 22.50 -15.21
N CYS A 711 16.68 21.93 -14.17
CA CYS A 711 15.98 20.65 -14.25
C CYS A 711 14.75 20.65 -15.17
N PHE A 712 14.31 21.81 -15.69
CA PHE A 712 13.24 21.94 -16.69
C PHE A 712 13.80 22.10 -18.11
N ASN A 713 15.11 21.91 -18.28
CA ASN A 713 15.86 22.09 -19.52
C ASN A 713 15.84 23.51 -20.11
N ARG A 714 15.42 24.54 -19.34
CA ARG A 714 15.45 25.94 -19.78
C ARG A 714 16.90 26.41 -19.90
N LEU A 715 17.27 27.06 -21.00
CA LEU A 715 18.61 27.62 -21.20
C LEU A 715 18.74 28.93 -20.41
N LEU A 716 19.58 28.94 -19.37
CA LEU A 716 19.74 30.07 -18.47
C LEU A 716 20.90 31.00 -18.87
N ALA A 717 22.01 30.42 -19.36
CA ALA A 717 23.16 31.19 -19.81
C ALA A 717 23.94 30.44 -20.89
N ARG A 718 24.58 31.20 -21.78
CA ARG A 718 25.48 30.66 -22.81
C ARG A 718 26.71 31.55 -22.94
N ALA A 719 27.87 30.93 -23.14
CA ALA A 719 29.12 31.62 -23.49
C ALA A 719 29.91 30.84 -24.54
N VAL A 720 30.81 31.55 -25.22
CA VAL A 720 31.80 30.97 -26.14
C VAL A 720 33.17 31.56 -25.81
N THR A 721 34.18 30.72 -25.63
CA THR A 721 35.51 31.18 -25.20
C THR A 721 36.62 30.44 -25.93
N PRO A 722 37.68 31.13 -26.40
CA PRO A 722 38.81 30.47 -27.04
C PRO A 722 39.53 29.52 -26.05
N VAL A 723 40.10 28.44 -26.57
CA VAL A 723 40.98 27.54 -25.82
C VAL A 723 42.42 28.02 -26.02
N ALA A 724 43.12 28.30 -24.92
CA ALA A 724 44.52 28.71 -24.94
C ALA A 724 45.44 27.54 -25.39
N ALA A 725 46.66 27.88 -25.82
CA ALA A 725 47.64 26.89 -26.28
C ALA A 725 47.97 25.80 -25.24
N ASN A 726 47.88 26.13 -23.95
CA ASN A 726 48.06 25.20 -22.83
C ASN A 726 46.79 24.40 -22.48
N GLY A 727 45.74 24.44 -23.32
CA GLY A 727 44.48 23.72 -23.12
C GLY A 727 43.53 24.33 -22.10
N ALA A 728 43.83 25.51 -21.54
CA ALA A 728 42.95 26.19 -20.60
C ALA A 728 41.88 27.02 -21.33
N ALA A 729 40.66 27.02 -20.80
CA ALA A 729 39.59 27.90 -21.24
C ALA A 729 38.80 28.38 -20.02
N ARG A 730 38.32 29.64 -20.07
CA ARG A 730 37.57 30.26 -18.99
C ARG A 730 36.40 31.06 -19.53
N ALA A 731 35.21 30.80 -19.01
CA ALA A 731 33.99 31.56 -19.28
C ALA A 731 33.47 32.27 -18.03
N LYS A 732 32.78 33.38 -18.27
CA LYS A 732 31.94 34.07 -17.30
C LYS A 732 30.51 34.02 -17.84
N LEU A 733 29.62 33.37 -17.11
CA LEU A 733 28.22 33.17 -17.47
C LEU A 733 27.36 33.98 -16.50
N PRO A 734 26.67 35.04 -16.96
CA PRO A 734 25.71 35.75 -16.13
C PRO A 734 24.48 34.87 -15.91
N LEU A 735 24.13 34.61 -14.65
CA LEU A 735 22.94 33.90 -14.24
C LEU A 735 22.00 34.86 -13.53
N LEU A 736 20.71 34.77 -13.87
CA LEU A 736 19.65 35.40 -13.11
C LEU A 736 19.43 34.67 -11.78
N ARG A 737 18.57 35.22 -10.93
CA ARG A 737 18.13 34.54 -9.71
C ARG A 737 17.53 33.17 -10.09
N PRO A 738 18.02 32.06 -9.54
CA PRO A 738 17.50 30.74 -9.87
C PRO A 738 16.12 30.53 -9.25
N VAL A 739 15.32 29.69 -9.91
CA VAL A 739 13.99 29.27 -9.43
C VAL A 739 13.89 27.75 -9.23
N THR A 740 15.00 27.04 -9.44
CA THR A 740 15.17 25.60 -9.25
C THR A 740 16.51 25.34 -8.57
N VAL A 741 16.63 24.25 -7.81
CA VAL A 741 17.88 23.92 -7.12
C VAL A 741 18.89 23.25 -8.05
N CYS A 742 18.45 22.30 -8.88
CA CYS A 742 19.31 21.46 -9.71
C CYS A 742 19.57 22.08 -11.09
N HIS A 743 20.84 22.08 -11.51
CA HIS A 743 21.31 22.62 -12.79
C HIS A 743 22.28 21.67 -13.49
N GLN A 744 22.44 21.86 -14.79
CA GLN A 744 23.47 21.21 -15.59
C GLN A 744 24.28 22.25 -16.38
N LEU A 745 25.58 22.00 -16.51
CA LEU A 745 26.48 22.70 -17.41
C LEU A 745 26.89 21.75 -18.54
N ASP A 746 26.42 22.03 -19.74
CA ASP A 746 26.85 21.37 -20.97
C ASP A 746 28.03 22.15 -21.58
N THR A 747 29.19 21.50 -21.66
CA THR A 747 30.41 22.08 -22.25
C THR A 747 30.77 21.32 -23.52
N ALA A 748 30.96 22.05 -24.64
CA ALA A 748 31.30 21.48 -25.93
C ALA A 748 32.56 22.13 -26.51
N LEU A 749 33.56 21.31 -26.85
CA LEU A 749 34.77 21.73 -27.57
C LEU A 749 34.51 21.75 -29.07
N ILE A 750 34.76 22.88 -29.72
CA ILE A 750 34.48 23.09 -31.13
C ILE A 750 35.74 23.62 -31.82
N ALA A 751 36.10 23.06 -32.98
CA ALA A 751 37.16 23.57 -33.84
C ALA A 751 36.79 23.39 -35.32
N GLY A 752 36.99 24.44 -36.13
CA GLY A 752 36.63 24.43 -37.55
C GLY A 752 35.16 24.05 -37.80
N GLY A 753 34.24 24.56 -36.96
CA GLY A 753 32.80 24.30 -37.04
C GLY A 753 32.35 22.91 -36.53
N ARG A 754 33.27 22.04 -36.10
CA ARG A 754 32.97 20.66 -35.69
C ARG A 754 33.04 20.51 -34.18
N THR A 755 32.05 19.84 -33.58
CA THR A 755 32.09 19.51 -32.14
C THR A 755 32.98 18.29 -31.94
N LEU A 756 34.08 18.46 -31.20
CA LEU A 756 35.10 17.46 -30.98
C LEU A 756 34.94 16.73 -29.64
N ALA A 757 34.44 17.39 -28.60
CA ALA A 757 34.22 16.76 -27.30
C ALA A 757 33.01 17.38 -26.61
N VAL A 758 32.29 16.59 -25.81
CA VAL A 758 31.22 17.07 -24.95
C VAL A 758 31.38 16.55 -23.53
N ARG A 759 30.94 17.34 -22.56
CA ARG A 759 30.88 16.97 -21.16
C ARG A 759 29.68 17.64 -20.51
N ARG A 760 28.99 16.93 -19.62
CA ARG A 760 27.92 17.46 -18.76
C ARG A 760 28.36 17.32 -17.32
N ASP A 761 28.31 18.42 -16.59
CA ASP A 761 28.51 18.45 -15.14
C ASP A 761 27.22 18.95 -14.49
N ARG A 762 26.77 18.29 -13.43
CA ARG A 762 25.63 18.74 -12.61
C ARG A 762 26.14 19.62 -11.48
N PHE A 763 25.34 20.59 -11.06
CA PHE A 763 25.61 21.42 -9.90
C PHE A 763 24.30 21.92 -9.29
N THR A 764 24.35 22.38 -8.05
CA THR A 764 23.19 22.97 -7.38
C THR A 764 23.39 24.46 -7.17
N ILE A 765 22.30 25.23 -7.14
CA ILE A 765 22.28 26.55 -6.53
C ILE A 765 21.32 26.47 -5.35
N PRO A 766 21.81 26.58 -4.09
CA PRO A 766 21.02 26.28 -2.90
C PRO A 766 19.99 27.38 -2.62
N LEU A 767 18.72 27.15 -2.96
CA LEU A 767 17.66 28.15 -2.80
C LEU A 767 16.97 28.01 -1.43
N PRO A 768 16.80 29.09 -0.65
CA PRO A 768 15.98 29.02 0.55
C PRO A 768 14.54 28.62 0.19
N TYR A 769 13.90 27.88 1.08
CA TYR A 769 12.50 27.57 0.98
C TYR A 769 11.66 28.77 1.45
N PRO A 770 10.59 29.15 0.73
CA PRO A 770 9.69 30.21 1.15
C PRO A 770 8.79 29.70 2.27
N TYR A 771 9.12 30.04 3.53
CA TYR A 771 8.23 29.85 4.67
C TYR A 771 7.09 30.88 4.72
N ASP A 772 7.07 31.80 3.76
CA ASP A 772 6.15 32.92 3.66
C ASP A 772 4.96 32.64 2.72
N ASP A 773 4.76 31.38 2.31
CA ASP A 773 3.66 30.92 1.47
C ASP A 773 3.21 29.50 1.87
N PHE A 774 1.99 29.11 1.51
CA PHE A 774 1.42 27.81 1.83
C PHE A 774 1.81 26.79 0.76
N THR A 775 2.22 25.58 1.17
CA THR A 775 2.80 24.61 0.22
C THR A 775 2.28 23.20 0.42
N TYR A 776 2.49 22.39 -0.61
CA TYR A 776 2.07 21.01 -0.63
C TYR A 776 3.27 20.06 -0.68
N LEU A 777 3.22 19.04 0.18
CA LEU A 777 4.23 18.00 0.28
C LEU A 777 3.64 16.66 -0.17
N MET A 778 4.39 15.95 -1.02
CA MET A 778 4.06 14.58 -1.43
C MET A 778 5.03 13.60 -0.80
N TRP A 779 4.54 12.56 -0.15
CA TRP A 779 5.40 11.44 0.20
C TRP A 779 5.77 10.65 -1.07
N SER A 780 7.04 10.35 -1.26
CA SER A 780 7.57 9.71 -2.47
C SER A 780 8.78 8.84 -2.17
N TYR A 781 9.08 7.93 -3.10
CA TYR A 781 10.16 6.96 -2.99
C TYR A 781 11.48 7.44 -3.60
N ALA A 782 12.57 7.02 -2.96
CA ALA A 782 13.90 7.00 -3.59
C ALA A 782 13.92 5.95 -4.70
N GLY A 783 14.54 6.28 -5.84
CA GLY A 783 14.53 5.39 -7.00
C GLY A 783 14.79 6.07 -8.34
N GLY A 784 15.08 5.24 -9.33
CA GLY A 784 15.29 5.63 -10.73
C GLY A 784 14.18 5.16 -11.66
N GLU A 785 13.08 4.63 -11.12
CA GLU A 785 11.98 4.06 -11.87
C GLU A 785 11.34 5.11 -12.77
N PRO A 786 11.05 4.78 -14.05
CA PRO A 786 10.43 5.73 -14.98
C PRO A 786 9.09 6.28 -14.45
N VAL A 787 8.29 5.44 -13.78
CA VAL A 787 6.98 5.85 -13.25
C VAL A 787 7.13 6.86 -12.11
N ILE A 788 8.05 6.61 -11.15
CA ILE A 788 8.30 7.52 -10.02
C ILE A 788 8.86 8.86 -10.49
N GLN A 789 9.79 8.85 -11.45
CA GLN A 789 10.29 10.09 -12.05
C GLN A 789 9.17 10.90 -12.74
N ARG A 790 8.23 10.20 -13.40
CA ARG A 790 7.09 10.80 -14.08
C ARG A 790 6.06 11.35 -13.09
N THR A 791 5.65 10.58 -12.08
CA THR A 791 4.62 11.00 -11.11
C THR A 791 5.11 12.15 -10.25
N ASN A 792 6.37 12.15 -9.81
CA ASN A 792 6.94 13.28 -9.09
C ASN A 792 6.99 14.56 -9.93
N ARG A 793 7.30 14.42 -11.22
CA ARG A 793 7.21 15.54 -12.17
C ARG A 793 5.77 16.03 -12.35
N LEU A 794 4.79 15.11 -12.42
CA LEU A 794 3.38 15.46 -12.51
C LEU A 794 2.90 16.20 -11.27
N CYS A 795 3.25 15.72 -10.06
CA CYS A 795 2.93 16.41 -8.81
C CYS A 795 3.49 17.84 -8.79
N PHE A 796 4.74 18.05 -9.23
CA PHE A 796 5.28 19.41 -9.36
C PHE A 796 4.47 20.28 -10.32
N ASN A 797 4.12 19.75 -11.50
CA ASN A 797 3.37 20.48 -12.51
C ASN A 797 1.93 20.79 -12.07
N LEU A 798 1.36 19.96 -11.20
CA LEU A 798 0.03 20.11 -10.59
C LEU A 798 0.04 20.94 -9.31
N GLY A 799 1.24 21.37 -8.88
CA GLY A 799 1.37 22.37 -7.86
C GLY A 799 1.82 21.91 -6.48
N ALA A 800 2.41 20.73 -6.35
CA ALA A 800 3.22 20.41 -5.17
C ALA A 800 4.62 21.06 -5.25
N GLU A 801 5.18 21.47 -4.12
CA GLU A 801 6.52 22.08 -4.04
C GLU A 801 7.55 21.20 -3.34
N MET A 802 7.11 20.26 -2.50
CA MET A 802 7.97 19.43 -1.67
C MET A 802 7.71 17.95 -1.89
N MET A 803 8.74 17.15 -1.65
CA MET A 803 8.57 15.73 -1.42
C MET A 803 9.23 15.31 -0.12
N ASP A 804 8.54 14.49 0.67
CA ASP A 804 9.21 13.61 1.61
C ASP A 804 9.84 12.48 0.79
N LEU A 805 11.17 12.39 0.83
CA LEU A 805 11.90 11.32 0.15
C LEU A 805 12.17 10.20 1.14
N CYS A 806 11.33 9.17 1.09
CA CYS A 806 11.32 8.11 2.07
C CYS A 806 12.47 7.10 1.89
N HIS A 807 12.70 6.29 2.93
CA HIS A 807 13.65 5.17 2.95
C HIS A 807 15.11 5.54 2.68
N MET A 808 15.56 6.77 2.99
CA MET A 808 16.96 7.18 2.76
C MET A 808 17.96 6.63 3.81
N ARG A 809 17.48 5.93 4.84
CA ARG A 809 18.30 5.26 5.86
C ARG A 809 19.09 4.09 5.24
N GLY A 810 20.35 3.91 5.65
CA GLY A 810 21.18 2.77 5.25
C GLY A 810 21.93 2.89 3.92
N TYR A 811 21.69 3.95 3.13
CA TYR A 811 22.42 4.15 1.88
C TYR A 811 23.93 4.42 2.09
N SER A 812 24.72 4.00 1.10
CA SER A 812 26.10 4.46 0.92
C SER A 812 26.12 5.90 0.38
N ASP A 813 27.27 6.58 0.41
CA ASP A 813 27.37 7.93 -0.17
C ASP A 813 27.04 7.99 -1.65
N ALA A 814 27.51 7.00 -2.42
CA ALA A 814 27.23 6.95 -3.84
C ALA A 814 25.74 6.72 -4.10
N GLY A 815 25.10 5.85 -3.31
CA GLY A 815 23.67 5.60 -3.37
C GLY A 815 22.85 6.84 -2.99
N ALA A 816 23.10 7.44 -1.82
CA ALA A 816 22.38 8.63 -1.39
C ALA A 816 22.58 9.81 -2.36
N ALA A 817 23.81 10.04 -2.84
CA ALA A 817 24.08 11.09 -3.83
C ALA A 817 23.32 10.86 -5.15
N ARG A 818 23.19 9.59 -5.58
CA ARG A 818 22.39 9.22 -6.76
C ARG A 818 20.92 9.55 -6.53
N GLU A 819 20.31 9.09 -5.44
CA GLU A 819 18.87 9.25 -5.22
C GLU A 819 18.47 10.72 -5.11
N TYR A 820 19.21 11.54 -4.34
CA TYR A 820 18.94 12.98 -4.29
C TYR A 820 19.11 13.66 -5.64
N ALA A 821 20.12 13.25 -6.44
CA ALA A 821 20.34 13.82 -7.76
C ALA A 821 19.25 13.45 -8.78
N LEU A 822 18.59 12.31 -8.60
CA LEU A 822 17.45 11.90 -9.42
C LEU A 822 16.16 12.59 -8.95
N ALA A 823 15.86 12.52 -7.65
CA ALA A 823 14.67 13.12 -7.06
C ALA A 823 14.56 14.63 -7.31
N ALA A 824 15.68 15.37 -7.20
CA ALA A 824 15.74 16.82 -7.45
C ALA A 824 15.40 17.22 -8.89
N ARG A 825 15.38 16.27 -9.83
CA ARG A 825 15.01 16.53 -11.23
C ARG A 825 13.51 16.65 -11.44
N SER A 826 12.68 16.28 -10.48
CA SER A 826 11.24 16.52 -10.52
C SER A 826 10.90 18.02 -10.45
N GLY A 827 11.75 18.82 -9.79
CA GLY A 827 11.46 20.21 -9.42
C GLY A 827 10.99 20.36 -7.98
N LEU A 828 10.52 19.27 -7.35
CA LEU A 828 10.16 19.25 -5.94
C LEU A 828 11.40 19.44 -5.06
N ARG A 829 11.23 20.20 -3.99
CA ARG A 829 12.23 20.36 -2.94
C ARG A 829 12.24 19.13 -2.06
N LEU A 830 13.42 18.70 -1.67
CA LEU A 830 13.60 17.44 -0.95
C LEU A 830 13.48 17.69 0.55
N VAL A 831 12.59 16.97 1.22
CA VAL A 831 12.52 16.80 2.67
C VAL A 831 12.99 15.37 2.96
N PRO A 832 14.28 15.18 3.33
CA PRO A 832 14.82 13.84 3.50
C PRO A 832 14.29 13.14 4.75
N TYR A 833 13.80 11.90 4.58
CA TYR A 833 13.50 10.96 5.66
C TYR A 833 14.77 10.20 6.02
N VAL A 834 15.47 10.62 7.09
CA VAL A 834 16.83 10.13 7.36
C VAL A 834 16.90 8.98 8.36
N THR A 835 15.91 8.83 9.23
CA THR A 835 15.80 7.76 10.23
C THR A 835 14.36 7.64 10.74
N ARG A 836 14.08 6.74 11.69
CA ARG A 836 12.82 6.60 12.45
C ARG A 836 13.13 6.02 13.84
N ILE A 837 12.55 6.60 14.88
CA ILE A 837 12.52 6.03 16.24
C ILE A 837 11.16 5.35 16.46
N ALA A 838 11.15 4.03 16.37
CA ALA A 838 9.95 3.20 16.59
C ALA A 838 10.28 2.11 17.61
N GLY A 839 9.94 2.38 18.87
CA GLY A 839 10.26 1.48 19.97
C GLY A 839 9.22 0.37 20.20
N GLU A 840 9.69 -0.80 20.58
CA GLU A 840 8.88 -1.94 21.01
C GLU A 840 9.30 -2.46 22.39
N VAL A 841 8.37 -3.09 23.09
CA VAL A 841 8.61 -3.72 24.39
C VAL A 841 9.19 -5.12 24.15
N GLY A 842 10.46 -5.32 24.52
CA GLY A 842 11.12 -6.61 24.56
C GLY A 842 10.97 -7.31 25.91
N GLU A 843 11.50 -8.53 25.99
CA GLU A 843 11.56 -9.31 27.23
C GLU A 843 12.20 -8.51 28.38
N GLY A 844 11.63 -8.64 29.58
CA GLY A 844 12.10 -7.95 30.78
C GLY A 844 11.90 -6.43 30.75
N ASN A 845 10.89 -5.94 30.02
CA ASN A 845 10.57 -4.50 29.91
C ASN A 845 11.73 -3.69 29.30
N VAL A 846 12.52 -4.31 28.42
CA VAL A 846 13.62 -3.68 27.69
C VAL A 846 13.08 -3.03 26.42
N LEU A 847 13.42 -1.77 26.19
CA LEU A 847 13.06 -1.06 24.96
C LEU A 847 13.95 -1.50 23.79
N ARG A 848 13.36 -1.77 22.62
CA ARG A 848 14.09 -2.12 21.39
C ARG A 848 13.64 -1.23 20.22
N PRO A 849 14.56 -0.51 19.54
CA PRO A 849 15.94 -0.24 19.96
C PRO A 849 15.98 0.62 21.23
N GLY A 850 17.02 0.45 22.07
CA GLY A 850 17.16 1.18 23.32
C GLY A 850 17.61 2.63 23.13
N LEU A 851 16.97 3.60 23.80
CA LEU A 851 17.33 5.03 23.71
C LEU A 851 18.69 5.39 24.34
N PHE A 852 19.31 4.47 25.06
CA PHE A 852 20.63 4.62 25.67
C PHE A 852 21.65 3.60 25.13
N ASP A 853 21.26 2.83 24.11
CA ASP A 853 22.17 1.95 23.39
C ASP A 853 23.09 2.81 22.52
N ASN A 854 24.32 3.00 23.01
CA ASN A 854 25.32 3.81 22.33
C ASN A 854 25.83 3.18 21.03
N GLU A 855 25.73 1.86 20.86
CA GLU A 855 26.12 1.21 19.62
C GLU A 855 25.07 1.50 18.54
N TRP A 856 23.79 1.29 18.87
CA TRP A 856 22.68 1.61 17.99
C TRP A 856 22.66 3.10 17.60
N LEU A 857 22.74 4.01 18.59
CA LEU A 857 22.76 5.46 18.32
C LEU A 857 23.93 5.88 17.42
N ARG A 858 25.12 5.29 17.60
CA ARG A 858 26.27 5.56 16.71
C ARG A 858 26.02 5.05 15.29
N GLY A 859 25.37 3.89 15.15
CA GLY A 859 24.96 3.36 13.85
C GLY A 859 23.99 4.30 13.13
N GLU A 860 23.00 4.82 13.85
CA GLU A 860 22.05 5.81 13.33
C GLU A 860 22.73 7.12 12.94
N GLU A 861 23.58 7.68 13.79
CA GLU A 861 24.35 8.88 13.52
C GLU A 861 25.20 8.74 12.24
N GLN A 862 25.86 7.59 12.03
CA GLN A 862 26.63 7.32 10.82
C GLN A 862 25.76 7.22 9.57
N SER A 863 24.57 6.62 9.68
CA SER A 863 23.59 6.58 8.58
C SER A 863 23.10 7.98 8.23
N ILE A 864 22.72 8.76 9.25
CA ILE A 864 22.29 10.16 9.11
C ILE A 864 23.40 11.01 8.49
N GLU A 865 24.65 10.87 8.93
CA GLU A 865 25.78 11.61 8.40
C GLU A 865 25.92 11.41 6.88
N ARG A 866 25.96 10.14 6.44
CA ARG A 866 26.08 9.80 5.01
C ARG A 866 24.92 10.37 4.22
N CYS A 867 23.71 10.23 4.74
CA CYS A 867 22.51 10.72 4.10
C CYS A 867 22.49 12.25 3.98
N CYS A 868 22.69 12.95 5.09
CA CYS A 868 22.55 14.40 5.18
C CYS A 868 23.65 15.14 4.41
N ARG A 869 24.88 14.65 4.41
CA ARG A 869 25.97 15.30 3.66
C ARG A 869 25.76 15.24 2.14
N GLN A 870 25.04 14.23 1.64
CA GLN A 870 24.66 14.18 0.22
C GLN A 870 23.39 15.02 -0.08
N ALA A 871 22.53 15.25 0.92
CA ALA A 871 21.34 16.10 0.80
C ALA A 871 21.64 17.60 0.89
N ALA A 872 22.62 18.00 1.71
CA ALA A 872 22.97 19.40 1.99
C ALA A 872 23.17 20.28 0.72
N PRO A 873 23.75 19.78 -0.40
CA PRO A 873 23.84 20.55 -1.64
C PRO A 873 22.50 21.04 -2.19
N TYR A 874 21.40 20.40 -1.84
CA TYR A 874 20.07 20.72 -2.33
C TYR A 874 19.32 21.71 -1.44
N ARG A 875 19.90 22.09 -0.28
CA ARG A 875 19.28 22.95 0.74
C ARG A 875 17.84 22.52 1.06
N PRO A 876 17.65 21.32 1.64
CA PRO A 876 16.34 20.86 2.08
C PRO A 876 15.60 21.94 2.88
N PRO A 877 14.27 22.10 2.71
CA PRO A 877 13.48 22.97 3.58
C PRO A 877 13.64 22.56 5.05
N ALA A 878 13.59 21.26 5.30
CA ALA A 878 13.80 20.61 6.58
C ALA A 878 14.19 19.14 6.36
N TYR A 879 14.58 18.46 7.44
CA TYR A 879 14.85 17.03 7.50
C TYR A 879 13.89 16.38 8.49
N THR A 880 13.34 15.22 8.13
CA THR A 880 12.54 14.44 9.05
C THR A 880 13.33 13.26 9.63
N LEU A 881 13.19 13.09 10.94
CA LEU A 881 13.60 11.92 11.71
C LEU A 881 12.56 10.78 11.60
N GLY A 882 11.67 10.88 10.60
CA GLY A 882 10.81 9.82 10.10
C GLY A 882 9.34 10.04 10.39
N ASP A 883 8.53 9.28 9.67
CA ASP A 883 7.11 9.06 9.91
C ASP A 883 6.88 8.05 11.03
N GLU A 884 5.84 8.26 11.82
CA GLU A 884 5.37 7.38 12.89
C GLU A 884 6.45 7.12 13.96
N ASN A 885 7.01 8.21 14.49
CA ASN A 885 7.90 8.14 15.64
C ASN A 885 7.09 7.84 16.91
N TYR A 886 7.59 6.95 17.78
CA TYR A 886 7.03 6.69 19.11
C TYR A 886 8.04 6.01 20.03
N LEU A 887 7.93 6.29 21.33
CA LEU A 887 8.70 5.61 22.37
C LEU A 887 8.31 4.14 22.47
N VAL A 888 7.00 3.82 22.48
CA VAL A 888 6.47 2.46 22.46
C VAL A 888 5.24 2.39 21.55
N ALA A 889 5.22 1.47 20.59
CA ALA A 889 4.09 1.27 19.66
C ALA A 889 2.86 0.63 20.29
N GLY A 890 3.09 -0.30 21.24
CA GLY A 890 2.09 -1.22 21.79
C GLY A 890 1.86 -1.04 23.29
N ALA A 891 1.31 -2.08 23.93
CA ALA A 891 1.04 -2.10 25.36
C ALA A 891 2.24 -2.62 26.15
N GLY A 892 2.80 -1.79 27.04
CA GLY A 892 3.75 -2.23 28.04
C GLY A 892 4.71 -1.13 28.48
N GLU A 893 5.22 -1.25 29.69
CA GLU A 893 6.18 -0.28 30.21
C GLU A 893 7.62 -0.69 29.91
N VAL A 894 8.48 0.29 29.69
CA VAL A 894 9.91 0.09 29.39
C VAL A 894 10.81 0.85 30.37
N CYS A 895 11.93 0.21 30.72
CA CYS A 895 13.08 0.77 31.47
C CYS A 895 14.09 -0.33 31.85
N GLY A 896 13.75 -1.61 31.67
CA GLY A 896 14.40 -2.73 32.36
C GLY A 896 15.86 -2.95 31.99
N ALA A 897 16.36 -2.29 30.95
CA ALA A 897 17.76 -2.39 30.54
C ALA A 897 18.68 -1.76 31.61
N PRO A 898 19.77 -2.43 32.03
CA PRO A 898 20.69 -1.93 33.06
C PRO A 898 21.23 -0.52 32.80
N GLU A 899 21.57 -0.21 31.55
CA GLU A 899 22.04 1.10 31.11
C GLU A 899 20.95 2.17 31.20
N THR A 900 19.70 1.82 30.92
CA THR A 900 18.56 2.75 31.06
C THR A 900 18.32 3.06 32.53
N MET A 901 18.33 2.05 33.40
CA MET A 901 18.21 2.23 34.85
C MET A 901 19.35 3.04 35.46
N ALA A 902 20.57 2.92 34.93
CA ALA A 902 21.69 3.76 35.35
C ALA A 902 21.43 5.24 35.05
N GLN A 903 20.89 5.55 33.87
CA GLN A 903 20.51 6.91 33.49
C GLN A 903 19.32 7.42 34.30
N PHE A 904 18.36 6.56 34.62
CA PHE A 904 17.22 6.93 35.48
C PHE A 904 17.69 7.33 36.87
N ARG A 905 18.57 6.54 37.51
CA ARG A 905 19.14 6.89 38.82
C ARG A 905 19.91 8.21 38.79
N ALA A 906 20.67 8.47 37.73
CA ALA A 906 21.37 9.75 37.56
C ALA A 906 20.40 10.93 37.44
N TRP A 907 19.30 10.75 36.69
CA TRP A 907 18.24 11.74 36.56
C TRP A 907 17.55 12.02 37.91
N LEU A 908 17.26 10.98 38.71
CA LEU A 908 16.69 11.13 40.05
C LEU A 908 17.64 11.88 41.00
N GLN A 909 18.93 11.58 40.95
CA GLN A 909 19.94 12.29 41.74
C GLN A 909 20.02 13.77 41.36
N ALA A 910 19.91 14.10 40.06
CA ALA A 910 19.90 15.48 39.61
C ALA A 910 18.63 16.23 40.07
N ARG A 911 17.48 15.56 40.11
CA ARG A 911 16.18 16.14 40.49
C ARG A 911 16.04 16.36 42.00
N TYR A 912 16.38 15.37 42.82
CA TYR A 912 16.14 15.40 44.27
C TYR A 912 17.36 15.82 45.08
N HIS A 913 18.55 15.78 44.47
CA HIS A 913 19.86 16.02 45.09
C HIS A 913 20.27 15.02 46.19
N THR A 914 19.34 14.65 47.08
CA THR A 914 19.56 13.74 48.21
C THR A 914 18.51 12.62 48.22
N ILE A 915 18.89 11.45 48.73
CA ILE A 915 17.95 10.33 48.87
C ILE A 915 16.83 10.63 49.87
N ALA A 916 17.10 11.47 50.88
CA ALA A 916 16.12 11.91 51.86
C ALA A 916 14.98 12.71 51.21
N ALA A 917 15.31 13.63 50.28
CA ALA A 917 14.30 14.39 49.55
C ALA A 917 13.46 13.49 48.63
N LEU A 918 14.09 12.52 47.95
CA LEU A 918 13.38 11.53 47.14
C LEU A 918 12.44 10.69 48.01
N ASN A 919 12.94 10.12 49.12
CA ASN A 919 12.15 9.32 50.05
C ASN A 919 10.96 10.09 50.63
N ALA A 920 11.13 11.38 50.92
CA ALA A 920 10.03 12.24 51.37
C ALA A 920 8.93 12.40 50.31
N ALA A 921 9.30 12.54 49.03
CA ALA A 921 8.36 12.66 47.92
C ALA A 921 7.71 11.32 47.55
N TRP A 922 8.51 10.26 47.45
CA TRP A 922 8.06 8.92 47.03
C TRP A 922 7.40 8.13 48.16
N LYS A 923 7.54 8.56 49.42
CA LYS A 923 7.10 7.83 50.62
C LYS A 923 7.78 6.46 50.71
N THR A 924 9.10 6.46 50.53
CA THR A 924 9.96 5.27 50.51
C THR A 924 11.09 5.37 51.53
N GLU A 925 11.86 4.30 51.72
CA GLU A 925 12.96 4.21 52.70
C GLU A 925 14.28 3.73 52.08
N TYR A 926 14.59 4.13 50.84
CA TYR A 926 15.84 3.76 50.19
C TYR A 926 17.04 4.34 50.93
N ALA A 927 18.10 3.54 51.15
CA ALA A 927 19.33 4.02 51.80
C ALA A 927 20.19 4.83 50.82
N SER A 928 20.10 4.53 49.52
CA SER A 928 20.79 5.24 48.45
C SER A 928 20.04 5.16 47.13
N PHE A 929 20.39 6.00 46.15
CA PHE A 929 19.84 5.90 44.79
C PHE A 929 20.18 4.56 44.12
N ALA A 930 21.26 3.87 44.53
CA ALA A 930 21.66 2.58 43.99
C ALA A 930 20.68 1.46 44.36
N ASP A 931 19.86 1.63 45.41
CA ASP A 931 18.87 0.64 45.82
C ASP A 931 17.66 0.58 44.87
N ILE A 932 17.53 1.56 43.97
CA ILE A 932 16.49 1.62 42.94
C ILE A 932 16.92 0.74 41.76
N GLN A 933 16.63 -0.55 41.87
CA GLN A 933 17.00 -1.60 40.90
C GLN A 933 16.01 -1.69 39.72
N GLN A 934 14.75 -1.30 39.93
CA GLN A 934 13.69 -1.25 38.92
C GLN A 934 12.87 0.03 39.10
N PRO A 935 12.21 0.54 38.05
CA PRO A 935 11.23 1.60 38.24
C PRO A 935 9.98 1.04 38.93
N MET A 936 9.14 1.92 39.47
CA MET A 936 7.79 1.52 39.85
C MET A 936 6.94 1.36 38.59
N TRP A 937 6.30 0.22 38.41
CA TRP A 937 5.37 -0.03 37.30
C TRP A 937 3.96 0.44 37.62
N LEU A 938 3.11 0.64 36.62
CA LEU A 938 1.73 1.09 36.79
C LEU A 938 0.94 0.18 37.73
N ALA A 939 1.12 -1.15 37.63
CA ALA A 939 0.48 -2.13 38.51
C ALA A 939 0.89 -1.99 39.99
N GLU A 940 2.05 -1.39 40.26
CA GLU A 940 2.50 -1.05 41.61
C GLU A 940 2.01 0.34 42.02
N ALA A 941 2.03 1.30 41.09
CA ALA A 941 1.58 2.67 41.30
C ALA A 941 0.12 2.75 41.71
N VAL A 942 -0.78 1.96 41.09
CA VAL A 942 -2.21 1.93 41.42
C VAL A 942 -2.53 1.48 42.85
N ARG A 943 -1.56 0.85 43.53
CA ARG A 943 -1.70 0.39 44.92
C ARG A 943 -1.25 1.43 45.95
N GLN A 944 -0.57 2.49 45.52
CA GLN A 944 -0.05 3.53 46.41
C GLN A 944 -1.18 4.40 46.97
N GLN A 945 -1.08 4.77 48.24
CA GLN A 945 -2.11 5.56 48.95
C GLN A 945 -1.67 6.99 49.29
N GLU A 946 -0.37 7.30 49.22
CA GLU A 946 0.16 8.61 49.61
C GLU A 946 0.90 9.34 48.49
N SER A 947 1.55 8.60 47.58
CA SER A 947 2.34 9.19 46.51
C SER A 947 2.42 8.27 45.29
N PHE A 948 2.21 8.85 44.12
CA PHE A 948 2.43 8.21 42.83
C PHE A 948 3.79 8.61 42.21
N ALA A 949 4.63 9.31 42.97
CA ALA A 949 5.77 10.03 42.41
C ALA A 949 6.85 9.17 41.78
N ALA A 950 7.06 7.96 42.30
CA ALA A 950 8.01 7.03 41.71
C ALA A 950 7.65 6.64 40.27
N TRP A 951 6.35 6.45 40.00
CA TRP A 951 5.86 6.14 38.66
C TRP A 951 5.86 7.38 37.76
N PHE A 952 5.39 8.54 38.25
CA PHE A 952 5.40 9.79 37.48
C PHE A 952 6.80 10.18 37.03
N ASP A 953 7.78 10.12 37.94
CA ASP A 953 9.17 10.41 37.64
C ASP A 953 9.75 9.45 36.60
N HIS A 954 9.36 8.17 36.62
CA HIS A 954 9.74 7.20 35.59
C HIS A 954 9.17 7.57 34.22
N ARG A 955 7.89 7.94 34.14
CA ARG A 955 7.25 8.37 32.89
C ARG A 955 7.88 9.63 32.33
N GLU A 956 8.05 10.65 33.17
CA GLU A 956 8.71 11.92 32.81
C GLU A 956 10.14 11.68 32.33
N PHE A 957 10.89 10.79 32.98
CA PHE A 957 12.23 10.41 32.54
C PHE A 957 12.25 9.80 31.14
N MET A 958 11.33 8.88 30.84
CA MET A 958 11.27 8.19 29.55
C MET A 958 10.80 9.12 28.42
N ASP A 959 9.80 9.98 28.66
CA ASP A 959 9.38 11.03 27.71
C ASP A 959 10.56 11.97 27.42
N ALA A 960 11.25 12.44 28.46
CA ALA A 960 12.42 13.30 28.29
C ALA A 960 13.60 12.58 27.58
N ALA A 961 13.76 11.27 27.78
CA ALA A 961 14.77 10.47 27.06
C ALA A 961 14.45 10.39 25.56
N PHE A 962 13.17 10.22 25.21
CA PHE A 962 12.71 10.20 23.83
C PHE A 962 12.98 11.54 23.12
N VAL A 963 12.68 12.67 23.77
CA VAL A 963 12.99 14.01 23.24
C VAL A 963 14.51 14.19 23.05
N ARG A 964 15.32 13.82 24.05
CA ARG A 964 16.79 13.91 23.96
C ARG A 964 17.37 13.05 22.84
N ALA A 965 16.78 11.88 22.56
CA ALA A 965 17.18 11.06 21.43
C ALA A 965 16.93 11.79 20.09
N HIS A 966 15.77 12.42 19.92
CA HIS A 966 15.49 13.24 18.74
C HIS A 966 16.46 14.41 18.62
N GLU A 967 16.72 15.14 19.70
CA GLU A 967 17.66 16.26 19.71
C GLU A 967 19.09 15.82 19.35
N ARG A 968 19.52 14.64 19.83
CA ARG A 968 20.81 14.03 19.50
C ARG A 968 20.90 13.72 17.99
N LEU A 969 19.88 13.08 17.41
CA LEU A 969 19.86 12.78 15.98
C LEU A 969 19.76 14.06 15.14
N ALA A 970 19.00 15.07 15.58
CA ALA A 970 18.95 16.37 14.95
C ALA A 970 20.31 17.10 14.99
N ALA A 971 21.09 16.95 16.06
CA ALA A 971 22.45 17.48 16.11
C ALA A 971 23.37 16.81 15.07
N ALA A 972 23.21 15.50 14.82
CA ALA A 972 23.96 14.80 13.77
C ALA A 972 23.62 15.33 12.36
N VAL A 973 22.35 15.67 12.10
CA VAL A 973 21.94 16.34 10.85
C VAL A 973 22.61 17.72 10.74
N ARG A 974 22.49 18.56 11.78
CA ARG A 974 23.01 19.94 11.79
C ARG A 974 24.53 20.01 11.70
N ALA A 975 25.24 18.94 12.10
CA ALA A 975 26.69 18.82 11.88
C ALA A 975 27.05 18.74 10.38
N GLN A 976 26.17 18.20 9.54
CA GLN A 976 26.36 18.09 8.09
C GLN A 976 25.77 19.27 7.32
N ASP A 977 24.66 19.83 7.81
CA ASP A 977 24.01 21.03 7.24
C ASP A 977 23.75 22.09 8.34
N PRO A 978 24.72 23.00 8.59
CA PRO A 978 24.60 24.06 9.59
C PRO A 978 23.50 25.07 9.21
N GLY A 979 22.31 24.89 9.76
CA GLY A 979 21.12 25.68 9.44
C GLY A 979 19.90 24.83 9.05
N ALA A 980 20.05 23.51 8.98
CA ALA A 980 18.95 22.59 8.79
C ALA A 980 17.91 22.71 9.91
N LYS A 981 16.64 22.81 9.50
CA LYS A 981 15.48 22.53 10.35
C LYS A 981 15.29 21.02 10.41
N VAL A 982 15.05 20.50 11.60
CA VAL A 982 14.94 19.05 11.82
C VAL A 982 13.80 18.75 12.75
N GLY A 983 13.06 17.68 12.51
CA GLY A 983 12.04 17.25 13.45
C GLY A 983 11.43 15.92 13.08
N TRP A 984 10.14 15.76 13.35
CA TRP A 984 9.42 14.50 13.29
C TRP A 984 8.12 14.66 12.51
N ASP A 985 7.71 13.61 11.83
CA ASP A 985 6.37 13.48 11.27
C ASP A 985 5.71 12.19 11.74
N GLY A 986 4.39 12.24 11.86
CA GLY A 986 3.51 11.12 12.13
C GLY A 986 3.56 10.54 13.55
N LEU A 987 2.37 10.33 14.11
CA LEU A 987 2.12 9.47 15.27
C LEU A 987 0.87 8.64 15.00
N LEU A 988 0.99 7.30 14.96
CA LEU A 988 -0.15 6.41 14.69
C LEU A 988 -1.15 6.30 15.85
N GLY A 989 -0.75 6.68 17.07
CA GLY A 989 -1.63 6.67 18.23
C GLY A 989 -1.04 7.48 19.38
N TYR A 990 -1.85 8.34 19.99
CA TYR A 990 -1.42 9.14 21.13
C TYR A 990 -1.90 8.55 22.45
N HIS A 991 -0.94 8.14 23.26
CA HIS A 991 -1.15 7.58 24.59
C HIS A 991 0.02 7.94 25.50
N TRP A 992 -0.16 7.78 26.79
CA TRP A 992 0.85 8.14 27.80
C TRP A 992 2.20 7.38 27.70
N GLN A 993 2.31 6.31 26.90
CA GLN A 993 3.58 5.59 26.67
C GLN A 993 4.27 6.01 25.36
N SER A 994 3.64 6.86 24.54
CA SER A 994 4.11 7.22 23.20
C SER A 994 5.36 8.12 23.20
N GLY A 995 5.69 8.78 24.32
CA GLY A 995 6.81 9.72 24.42
C GLY A 995 6.48 11.16 24.00
N TYR A 996 5.23 11.45 23.62
CA TYR A 996 4.82 12.73 23.04
C TYR A 996 4.42 13.77 24.08
N ASP A 997 5.41 14.35 24.76
CA ASP A 997 5.22 15.69 25.34
C ASP A 997 5.43 16.74 24.24
N PHE A 998 4.32 17.23 23.66
CA PHE A 998 4.35 18.19 22.55
C PHE A 998 5.12 19.47 22.89
N SER A 999 5.02 19.96 24.13
CA SER A 999 5.72 21.18 24.55
C SER A 999 7.25 21.02 24.56
N GLN A 1000 7.74 19.82 24.85
CA GLN A 1000 9.17 19.51 24.83
C GLN A 1000 9.64 19.18 23.40
N LEU A 1001 8.88 18.34 22.68
CA LEU A 1001 9.22 17.91 21.32
C LEU A 1001 9.32 19.08 20.34
N THR A 1002 8.43 20.06 20.39
CA THR A 1002 8.42 21.17 19.41
C THR A 1002 9.43 22.28 19.75
N ARG A 1003 10.05 22.25 20.93
CA ARG A 1003 10.93 23.32 21.42
C ARG A 1003 12.19 23.50 20.57
N ASN A 1004 12.84 22.38 20.23
CA ASN A 1004 14.14 22.32 19.55
C ASN A 1004 14.11 21.57 18.20
N LEU A 1005 12.91 21.24 17.73
CA LEU A 1005 12.67 20.52 16.48
C LEU A 1005 11.69 21.33 15.61
N GLU A 1006 12.17 21.84 14.48
CA GLU A 1006 11.47 22.82 13.64
C GLU A 1006 10.74 22.21 12.43
N LEU A 1007 10.58 20.88 12.40
CA LEU A 1007 9.61 20.20 11.56
C LEU A 1007 8.66 19.47 12.49
N ASN A 1008 7.37 19.83 12.44
CA ASN A 1008 6.35 19.32 13.34
C ASN A 1008 5.13 18.94 12.52
N GLN A 1009 4.93 17.65 12.34
CA GLN A 1009 3.80 17.14 11.57
C GLN A 1009 3.07 16.09 12.38
N VAL A 1010 1.73 16.10 12.32
CA VAL A 1010 0.89 15.18 13.07
C VAL A 1010 -0.10 14.44 12.16
N TYR A 1011 -0.38 13.18 12.50
CA TYR A 1011 -1.68 12.60 12.20
C TYR A 1011 -2.63 13.07 13.30
N THR A 1012 -3.53 14.01 13.02
CA THR A 1012 -4.54 14.48 13.99
C THR A 1012 -5.60 13.41 14.17
N THR A 1013 -5.22 12.32 14.84
CA THR A 1013 -6.10 11.22 15.27
C THR A 1013 -6.93 11.65 16.48
N GLU A 1014 -6.42 12.63 17.23
CA GLU A 1014 -7.07 13.26 18.37
C GLU A 1014 -7.15 14.78 18.17
N PHE A 1015 -8.36 15.34 18.27
CA PHE A 1015 -8.63 16.76 18.00
C PHE A 1015 -7.64 17.76 18.65
N PRO A 1016 -7.20 17.60 19.93
CA PRO A 1016 -6.27 18.54 20.55
C PRO A 1016 -4.83 18.56 20.00
N GLN A 1017 -4.39 17.51 19.28
CA GLN A 1017 -2.99 17.38 18.86
C GLN A 1017 -2.55 18.52 17.95
N GLY A 1018 -3.39 18.87 16.97
CA GLY A 1018 -3.07 19.95 16.04
C GLY A 1018 -2.97 21.31 16.74
N GLU A 1019 -3.82 21.52 17.74
CA GLU A 1019 -3.83 22.73 18.57
C GLU A 1019 -2.59 22.85 19.47
N TRP A 1020 -2.04 21.73 19.96
CA TRP A 1020 -0.78 21.71 20.70
C TRP A 1020 0.42 22.05 19.82
N VAL A 1021 0.52 21.44 18.63
CA VAL A 1021 1.58 21.78 17.67
C VAL A 1021 1.48 23.25 17.28
N ARG A 1022 0.27 23.75 16.98
CA ARG A 1022 0.04 25.16 16.68
C ARG A 1022 0.52 26.08 17.81
N SER A 1023 0.22 25.73 19.07
CA SER A 1023 0.51 26.58 20.23
C SER A 1023 1.99 26.57 20.65
N PHE A 1024 2.69 25.45 20.46
CA PHE A 1024 4.07 25.26 20.97
C PHE A 1024 5.16 25.27 19.90
N ALA A 1025 4.83 25.08 18.62
CA ALA A 1025 5.83 25.12 17.56
C ALA A 1025 6.39 26.53 17.37
N ARG A 1026 7.65 26.60 16.94
CA ARG A 1026 8.31 27.87 16.65
C ARG A 1026 7.64 28.53 15.44
N PRO A 1027 7.60 29.88 15.36
CA PRO A 1027 6.96 30.58 14.23
C PRO A 1027 7.54 30.21 12.86
N ASP A 1028 8.81 29.82 12.80
CA ASP A 1028 9.48 29.42 11.57
C ASP A 1028 9.47 27.89 11.34
N SER A 1029 8.81 27.07 12.17
CA SER A 1029 8.71 25.62 11.94
C SER A 1029 7.98 25.29 10.64
N LEU A 1030 8.40 24.23 9.95
CA LEU A 1030 7.59 23.55 8.94
C LEU A 1030 6.52 22.74 9.66
N ARG A 1031 5.24 23.04 9.40
CA ARG A 1031 4.10 22.42 10.09
C ARG A 1031 3.06 21.96 9.09
N GLY A 1032 2.49 20.79 9.31
CA GLY A 1032 1.42 20.26 8.45
C GLY A 1032 0.80 18.98 9.01
N GLU A 1033 -0.11 18.41 8.21
CA GLU A 1033 -0.80 17.16 8.50
C GLU A 1033 -0.88 16.30 7.24
N TRP A 1034 -0.88 14.98 7.44
CA TRP A 1034 -1.09 14.00 6.38
C TRP A 1034 -2.59 13.93 6.09
N GLY A 1035 -2.97 14.24 4.85
CA GLY A 1035 -4.37 14.37 4.46
C GLY A 1035 -5.17 13.06 4.53
N ASN A 1036 -4.53 11.89 4.56
CA ASN A 1036 -5.20 10.58 4.69
C ASN A 1036 -5.89 10.35 6.04
N ALA A 1037 -5.53 11.09 7.09
CA ALA A 1037 -6.20 11.01 8.39
C ALA A 1037 -7.48 11.86 8.47
N VAL A 1038 -7.64 12.84 7.57
CA VAL A 1038 -8.65 13.91 7.69
C VAL A 1038 -9.54 14.01 6.44
N ALA A 1039 -9.06 13.60 5.26
CA ALA A 1039 -9.80 13.58 4.01
C ALA A 1039 -10.16 12.14 3.60
N ASP A 1040 -11.40 11.96 3.17
CA ASP A 1040 -11.98 10.68 2.78
C ASP A 1040 -12.61 10.72 1.38
N LYS A 1041 -13.40 11.76 1.11
CA LYS A 1041 -14.15 12.02 -0.12
C LYS A 1041 -13.87 13.43 -0.66
N GLU A 1042 -14.61 13.85 -1.68
CA GLU A 1042 -14.44 15.17 -2.32
C GLU A 1042 -14.42 16.32 -1.32
N ASP A 1043 -15.37 16.36 -0.39
CA ASP A 1043 -15.47 17.41 0.63
C ASP A 1043 -14.17 17.51 1.46
N GLY A 1044 -13.66 16.36 1.92
CA GLY A 1044 -12.44 16.28 2.73
C GLY A 1044 -11.20 16.71 1.96
N PHE A 1045 -11.01 16.20 0.74
CA PHE A 1045 -9.84 16.54 -0.08
C PHE A 1045 -9.85 18.00 -0.57
N THR A 1046 -11.04 18.56 -0.76
CA THR A 1046 -11.19 19.99 -1.09
C THR A 1046 -10.89 20.86 0.14
N ALA A 1047 -11.26 20.41 1.34
CA ALA A 1047 -11.13 21.17 2.58
C ALA A 1047 -9.75 21.06 3.25
N ILE A 1048 -8.98 19.97 3.06
CA ILE A 1048 -7.80 19.68 3.88
C ILE A 1048 -6.71 20.78 3.84
N GLY A 1049 -6.48 21.40 2.68
CA GLY A 1049 -5.56 22.53 2.59
C GLY A 1049 -6.04 23.72 3.41
N TRP A 1050 -7.33 24.04 3.31
CA TRP A 1050 -7.97 25.12 4.07
C TRP A 1050 -7.98 24.84 5.57
N HIS A 1051 -8.26 23.59 5.96
CA HIS A 1051 -8.19 23.12 7.34
C HIS A 1051 -6.81 23.40 7.94
N ASN A 1052 -5.75 22.93 7.28
CA ASN A 1052 -4.37 23.14 7.72
C ASN A 1052 -4.00 24.63 7.81
N LEU A 1053 -4.41 25.43 6.83
CA LEU A 1053 -4.17 26.88 6.85
C LEU A 1053 -4.90 27.55 8.03
N PHE A 1054 -6.16 27.20 8.29
CA PHE A 1054 -6.94 27.75 9.41
C PHE A 1054 -6.49 27.24 10.77
N LEU A 1055 -5.85 26.07 10.85
CA LEU A 1055 -5.10 25.63 12.04
C LEU A 1055 -3.76 26.40 12.20
N GLY A 1056 -3.37 27.25 11.25
CA GLY A 1056 -2.12 28.02 11.34
C GLY A 1056 -0.87 27.26 10.91
N TYR A 1057 -1.04 26.16 10.16
CA TYR A 1057 0.05 25.47 9.48
C TYR A 1057 0.42 26.12 8.16
N ASN A 1058 1.64 25.84 7.69
CA ASN A 1058 2.19 26.36 6.44
C ASN A 1058 2.33 25.31 5.34
N SER A 1059 1.82 24.09 5.59
CA SER A 1059 1.81 23.05 4.58
C SER A 1059 0.71 22.02 4.76
N CYS A 1060 0.39 21.32 3.66
CA CYS A 1060 -0.53 20.18 3.60
C CYS A 1060 0.15 18.99 2.91
N TRP A 1061 0.08 17.80 3.51
CA TRP A 1061 0.90 16.66 3.10
C TRP A 1061 0.03 15.51 2.58
N TRP A 1062 0.50 14.77 1.58
CA TRP A 1062 -0.20 13.61 1.01
C TRP A 1062 0.70 12.36 1.00
N TRP A 1063 0.23 11.27 1.62
CA TRP A 1063 0.81 9.93 1.48
C TRP A 1063 -0.04 9.10 0.51
N THR A 1064 0.41 8.70 -0.68
CA THR A 1064 1.73 8.85 -1.34
C THR A 1064 1.59 9.23 -2.82
N SER A 1065 2.68 9.59 -3.51
CA SER A 1065 2.71 9.92 -4.95
C SER A 1065 2.49 8.71 -5.88
N TRP A 1066 2.69 7.47 -5.40
CA TRP A 1066 2.45 6.23 -6.16
C TRP A 1066 2.31 5.00 -5.25
N GLY A 1067 1.67 3.92 -5.71
CA GLY A 1067 1.83 2.59 -5.10
C GLY A 1067 0.79 2.12 -4.06
N CYS A 1068 -0.30 2.85 -3.81
CA CYS A 1068 -1.44 2.39 -3.00
C CYS A 1068 -2.77 2.87 -3.60
N ASP A 1069 -3.92 2.37 -3.12
CA ASP A 1069 -5.26 2.75 -3.60
C ASP A 1069 -5.67 4.21 -3.31
N TYR A 1070 -4.87 4.92 -2.51
CA TYR A 1070 -5.06 6.31 -2.10
C TYR A 1070 -3.94 7.22 -2.63
N ILE A 1071 -3.86 7.33 -3.96
CA ILE A 1071 -2.84 8.14 -4.64
C ILE A 1071 -3.47 9.09 -5.67
N PRO A 1072 -2.76 10.16 -6.07
CA PRO A 1072 -3.30 11.13 -7.03
C PRO A 1072 -3.48 10.62 -8.47
N PHE A 1073 -3.02 9.41 -8.79
CA PHE A 1073 -2.98 8.91 -10.17
C PHE A 1073 -3.55 7.49 -10.28
N ASN A 1074 -4.19 7.18 -11.41
CA ASN A 1074 -4.50 5.80 -11.80
C ASN A 1074 -3.24 5.12 -12.38
N PRO A 1075 -3.23 3.78 -12.58
CA PRO A 1075 -2.09 3.05 -13.15
C PRO A 1075 -1.59 3.56 -14.52
N ASP A 1076 -2.48 4.17 -15.31
CA ASP A 1076 -2.14 4.82 -16.59
C ASP A 1076 -1.59 6.25 -16.45
N THR A 1077 -1.35 6.71 -15.22
CA THR A 1077 -0.91 8.05 -14.84
C THR A 1077 -1.91 9.18 -15.11
N SER A 1078 -3.16 8.86 -15.47
CA SER A 1078 -4.25 9.85 -15.43
C SER A 1078 -4.57 10.24 -13.98
N LEU A 1079 -5.11 11.43 -13.78
CA LEU A 1079 -5.53 11.87 -12.45
C LEU A 1079 -6.64 10.96 -11.90
N SER A 1080 -6.48 10.54 -10.65
CA SER A 1080 -7.57 9.93 -9.88
C SER A 1080 -8.53 11.03 -9.41
N LYS A 1081 -9.75 10.66 -9.00
CA LYS A 1081 -10.70 11.64 -8.41
C LYS A 1081 -10.11 12.32 -7.15
N PRO A 1082 -9.52 11.58 -6.19
CA PRO A 1082 -8.80 12.18 -5.07
C PRO A 1082 -7.74 13.20 -5.51
N GLY A 1083 -6.92 12.85 -6.51
CA GLY A 1083 -5.90 13.76 -7.03
C GLY A 1083 -6.48 15.03 -7.64
N GLU A 1084 -7.57 14.91 -8.39
CA GLU A 1084 -8.28 16.06 -8.96
C GLU A 1084 -8.76 17.04 -7.87
N TRP A 1085 -9.40 16.54 -6.81
CA TRP A 1085 -9.94 17.37 -5.74
C TRP A 1085 -8.86 18.13 -4.99
N PHE A 1086 -7.77 17.44 -4.64
CA PHE A 1086 -6.69 18.04 -3.86
C PHE A 1086 -5.85 19.05 -4.63
N PHE A 1087 -5.47 18.75 -5.88
CA PHE A 1087 -4.70 19.72 -6.66
C PHE A 1087 -5.54 20.94 -7.05
N ARG A 1088 -6.86 20.78 -7.21
CA ARG A 1088 -7.78 21.92 -7.37
C ARG A 1088 -7.77 22.83 -6.15
N ALA A 1089 -7.83 22.26 -4.94
CA ALA A 1089 -7.72 23.03 -3.69
C ALA A 1089 -6.33 23.68 -3.51
N ALA A 1090 -5.27 22.98 -3.94
CA ALA A 1090 -3.91 23.53 -3.94
C ALA A 1090 -3.78 24.76 -4.84
N ASP A 1091 -4.33 24.71 -6.05
CA ASP A 1091 -4.33 25.85 -6.97
C ASP A 1091 -5.09 27.05 -6.38
N GLU A 1092 -6.23 26.81 -5.72
CA GLU A 1092 -7.02 27.86 -5.07
C GLU A 1092 -6.22 28.58 -3.98
N LEU A 1093 -5.61 27.83 -3.05
CA LEU A 1093 -4.84 28.41 -1.95
C LEU A 1093 -3.61 29.17 -2.42
N ARG A 1094 -2.96 28.66 -3.47
CA ARG A 1094 -1.77 29.27 -4.06
C ARG A 1094 -2.06 30.50 -4.94
N ALA A 1095 -3.32 30.77 -5.26
CA ALA A 1095 -3.70 31.98 -5.99
C ALA A 1095 -3.54 33.28 -5.17
N GLY A 1096 -3.10 33.18 -3.90
CA GLY A 1096 -2.88 34.32 -2.99
C GLY A 1096 -3.42 34.15 -1.57
N PRO A 1097 -4.56 33.46 -1.32
CA PRO A 1097 -5.12 33.31 0.02
C PRO A 1097 -4.18 32.65 1.02
N GLY A 1098 -3.45 31.61 0.61
CA GLY A 1098 -2.47 30.91 1.46
C GLY A 1098 -1.41 31.86 2.02
N LYS A 1099 -0.75 32.61 1.13
CA LYS A 1099 0.18 33.67 1.51
C LYS A 1099 -0.46 34.70 2.43
N LEU A 1100 -1.64 35.23 2.07
CA LEU A 1100 -2.29 36.30 2.84
C LEU A 1100 -2.57 35.86 4.29
N LEU A 1101 -3.15 34.68 4.46
CA LEU A 1101 -3.56 34.17 5.78
C LEU A 1101 -2.37 33.71 6.63
N LEU A 1102 -1.28 33.23 6.02
CA LEU A 1102 -0.05 32.90 6.75
C LEU A 1102 0.61 34.12 7.42
N HIS A 1103 0.45 35.31 6.84
CA HIS A 1103 0.94 36.56 7.42
C HIS A 1103 -0.10 37.27 8.29
N ALA A 1104 -1.30 36.69 8.46
CA ALA A 1104 -2.30 37.23 9.35
C ALA A 1104 -1.94 36.95 10.82
N ARG A 1105 -2.35 37.86 11.71
CA ARG A 1105 -2.27 37.64 13.15
C ARG A 1105 -3.54 36.94 13.62
N ARG A 1106 -3.41 35.74 14.20
CA ARG A 1106 -4.53 35.04 14.84
C ARG A 1106 -4.98 35.81 16.09
N ASP A 1107 -6.29 35.88 16.29
CA ASP A 1107 -6.89 36.30 17.54
C ASP A 1107 -7.12 35.06 18.40
N ASP A 1108 -6.47 34.98 19.57
CA ASP A 1108 -6.65 33.88 20.53
C ASP A 1108 -7.80 34.18 21.50
N SER A 1109 -8.65 35.19 21.23
CA SER A 1109 -9.76 35.70 22.06
C SER A 1109 -9.38 36.07 23.50
N GLY A 1110 -8.09 36.14 23.82
CA GLY A 1110 -7.59 36.27 25.19
C GLY A 1110 -7.92 35.04 26.06
N ILE A 1111 -8.03 33.85 25.48
CA ILE A 1111 -8.28 32.59 26.21
C ILE A 1111 -7.02 31.72 26.20
N ALA A 1112 -6.54 31.38 27.40
CA ALA A 1112 -5.47 30.41 27.62
C ALA A 1112 -6.04 29.07 28.11
N ILE A 1113 -5.43 27.97 27.69
CA ILE A 1113 -5.74 26.62 28.18
C ILE A 1113 -4.45 25.99 28.70
N LEU A 1114 -4.46 25.49 29.93
CA LEU A 1114 -3.30 24.81 30.49
C LEU A 1114 -3.12 23.43 29.83
N TYR A 1115 -1.90 23.13 29.39
CA TYR A 1115 -1.47 21.79 28.96
C TYR A 1115 -0.44 21.26 29.94
N SER A 1116 -0.63 20.02 30.40
CA SER A 1116 0.29 19.35 31.31
C SER A 1116 0.38 17.86 30.99
N GLN A 1117 1.57 17.39 30.63
CA GLN A 1117 1.81 15.97 30.33
C GLN A 1117 1.55 15.08 31.56
N THR A 1118 1.79 15.58 32.77
CA THR A 1118 1.57 14.79 33.99
C THR A 1118 0.09 14.54 34.28
N ASP A 1119 -0.83 15.37 33.77
CA ASP A 1119 -2.26 15.13 33.88
C ASP A 1119 -2.70 13.93 33.02
N HIS A 1120 -2.02 13.71 31.89
CA HIS A 1120 -2.21 12.52 31.07
C HIS A 1120 -1.79 11.26 31.83
N PHE A 1121 -0.68 11.30 32.59
CA PHE A 1121 -0.28 10.20 33.47
C PHE A 1121 -1.27 9.98 34.61
N ALA A 1122 -1.75 11.04 35.25
CA ALA A 1122 -2.77 10.96 36.30
C ALA A 1122 -4.06 10.30 35.80
N ALA A 1123 -4.50 10.64 34.58
CA ALA A 1123 -5.65 10.03 33.95
C ALA A 1123 -5.43 8.54 33.64
N ALA A 1124 -4.25 8.17 33.16
CA ALA A 1124 -3.89 6.76 32.91
C ALA A 1124 -3.83 5.94 34.20
N LEU A 1125 -3.33 6.50 35.30
CA LEU A 1125 -3.33 5.84 36.61
C LEU A 1125 -4.76 5.70 37.16
N ALA A 1126 -5.55 6.78 37.09
CA ALA A 1126 -6.96 6.76 37.47
C ALA A 1126 -7.79 5.80 36.59
N ALA A 1127 -7.38 5.46 35.38
CA ALA A 1127 -8.07 4.47 34.55
C ALA A 1127 -7.96 3.05 35.13
N GLN A 1128 -6.88 2.76 35.85
CA GLN A 1128 -6.53 1.43 36.36
C GLN A 1128 -6.80 1.27 37.86
N THR A 1129 -7.09 2.36 38.57
CA THR A 1129 -7.50 2.29 39.97
C THR A 1129 -8.92 1.68 40.08
N PRO A 1130 -9.15 0.67 40.95
CA PRO A 1130 -10.50 0.14 41.14
C PRO A 1130 -11.45 1.21 41.67
N GLY A 1131 -12.61 1.35 41.03
CA GLY A 1131 -13.65 2.31 41.44
C GLY A 1131 -13.64 3.64 40.68
N THR A 1132 -12.57 3.97 39.95
CA THR A 1132 -12.46 5.15 39.07
C THR A 1132 -12.85 4.79 37.63
N GLY A 1133 -13.92 5.37 37.10
CA GLY A 1133 -14.40 5.10 35.73
C GLY A 1133 -13.72 5.92 34.63
N ALA A 1134 -12.48 6.37 34.80
CA ALA A 1134 -11.92 7.52 34.10
C ALA A 1134 -10.92 7.20 32.97
N ALA A 1135 -10.89 5.96 32.46
CA ALA A 1135 -10.13 5.62 31.26
C ALA A 1135 -10.69 6.41 30.07
N GLY A 1136 -9.96 7.43 29.60
CA GLY A 1136 -10.37 8.32 28.49
C GLY A 1136 -10.73 9.74 28.88
N ALA A 1137 -10.77 10.09 30.17
CA ALA A 1137 -11.32 11.39 30.59
C ALA A 1137 -10.49 12.63 30.19
N TRP A 1138 -9.15 12.55 30.13
CA TRP A 1138 -8.30 13.74 29.89
C TRP A 1138 -8.43 14.26 28.45
N LEU A 1139 -8.17 13.41 27.45
CA LEU A 1139 -8.32 13.79 26.04
C LEU A 1139 -9.75 14.22 25.70
N GLU A 1140 -10.76 13.52 26.21
CA GLU A 1140 -12.17 13.88 25.99
C GLU A 1140 -12.55 15.20 26.67
N ASN A 1141 -11.99 15.51 27.85
CA ASN A 1141 -12.23 16.79 28.51
C ASN A 1141 -11.64 17.96 27.73
N HIS A 1142 -10.39 17.82 27.25
CA HIS A 1142 -9.80 18.78 26.33
C HIS A 1142 -10.64 18.91 25.06
N ARG A 1143 -10.98 17.80 24.39
CA ARG A 1143 -11.82 17.80 23.17
C ARG A 1143 -13.17 18.50 23.39
N GLY A 1144 -13.85 18.19 24.49
CA GLY A 1144 -15.14 18.81 24.84
C GLY A 1144 -15.00 20.31 25.06
N LEU A 1145 -13.96 20.75 25.78
CA LEU A 1145 -13.67 22.16 25.98
C LEU A 1145 -13.39 22.87 24.65
N LEU A 1146 -12.52 22.31 23.80
CA LEU A 1146 -12.14 22.92 22.53
C LEU A 1146 -13.36 23.10 21.62
N ARG A 1147 -14.21 22.06 21.49
CA ARG A 1147 -15.45 22.14 20.72
C ARG A 1147 -16.41 23.18 21.29
N ALA A 1148 -16.58 23.25 22.61
CA ALA A 1148 -17.44 24.24 23.24
C ALA A 1148 -16.95 25.68 22.98
N LEU A 1149 -15.64 25.92 23.00
CA LEU A 1149 -15.06 27.23 22.69
C LEU A 1149 -15.25 27.61 21.20
N GLU A 1150 -15.09 26.65 20.30
CA GLU A 1150 -15.31 26.85 18.86
C GLU A 1150 -16.78 27.08 18.51
N ASP A 1151 -17.71 26.34 19.13
CA ASP A 1151 -19.16 26.53 18.98
C ASP A 1151 -19.61 27.93 19.44
N LEU A 1152 -18.90 28.52 20.40
CA LEU A 1152 -19.09 29.91 20.85
C LEU A 1152 -18.46 30.94 19.91
N GLY A 1153 -17.81 30.52 18.82
CA GLY A 1153 -17.10 31.39 17.88
C GLY A 1153 -15.83 32.01 18.46
N THR A 1154 -15.27 31.41 19.51
CA THR A 1154 -14.04 31.89 20.16
C THR A 1154 -12.82 31.09 19.71
N GLN A 1155 -11.65 31.65 19.98
CA GLN A 1155 -10.35 31.04 19.74
C GLN A 1155 -9.55 31.01 21.04
N TYR A 1156 -8.44 30.30 21.07
CA TYR A 1156 -7.69 30.05 22.29
C TYR A 1156 -6.22 29.76 21.98
N ARG A 1157 -5.36 29.71 23.00
CA ARG A 1157 -3.98 29.23 22.88
C ARG A 1157 -3.61 28.36 24.08
N TYR A 1158 -2.90 27.27 23.84
CA TYR A 1158 -2.36 26.47 24.94
C TYR A 1158 -1.16 27.14 25.58
N VAL A 1159 -1.03 26.95 26.90
CA VAL A 1159 0.13 27.33 27.70
C VAL A 1159 0.65 26.07 28.38
N ALA A 1160 1.92 25.73 28.17
CA ALA A 1160 2.51 24.56 28.80
C ALA A 1160 2.74 24.83 30.30
N ALA A 1161 2.44 23.85 31.14
CA ALA A 1161 2.61 23.96 32.60
C ALA A 1161 4.07 24.26 33.00
N ALA A 1162 5.06 23.77 32.23
CA ALA A 1162 6.47 24.08 32.43
C ALA A 1162 6.82 25.56 32.13
N ASP A 1163 6.16 26.17 31.13
CA ASP A 1163 6.37 27.58 30.81
C ASP A 1163 5.71 28.47 31.86
N LEU A 1164 4.54 28.08 32.38
CA LEU A 1164 3.90 28.77 33.51
C LEU A 1164 4.74 28.72 34.79
N GLU A 1165 5.39 27.58 35.04
CA GLU A 1165 6.28 27.38 36.19
C GLU A 1165 7.55 28.23 36.11
N THR A 1166 8.16 28.33 34.93
CA THR A 1166 9.43 29.05 34.73
C THR A 1166 9.26 30.53 34.38
N ASN A 1167 8.13 30.90 33.78
CA ASN A 1167 7.81 32.25 33.37
C ASN A 1167 6.31 32.54 33.54
N PRO A 1168 5.86 32.97 34.74
CA PRO A 1168 4.46 33.32 35.00
C PRO A 1168 3.87 34.38 34.06
N ARG A 1169 4.72 35.21 33.41
CA ARG A 1169 4.29 36.22 32.44
C ARG A 1169 3.79 35.62 31.12
N CYS A 1170 3.90 34.31 30.91
CA CYS A 1170 3.31 33.66 29.74
C CYS A 1170 1.78 33.82 29.68
N LEU A 1171 1.13 34.18 30.80
CA LEU A 1171 -0.29 34.53 30.88
C LEU A 1171 -0.62 36.00 30.55
N GLU A 1172 0.38 36.86 30.33
CA GLU A 1172 0.14 38.26 29.96
C GLU A 1172 -0.64 38.36 28.63
N GLY A 1173 -1.70 39.18 28.63
CA GLY A 1173 -2.58 39.37 27.47
C GLY A 1173 -3.77 38.42 27.39
N PHE A 1174 -3.82 37.40 28.26
CA PHE A 1174 -5.02 36.57 28.42
C PHE A 1174 -5.97 37.16 29.46
N ARG A 1175 -7.26 36.90 29.28
CA ARG A 1175 -8.37 37.29 30.16
C ARG A 1175 -8.97 36.09 30.88
N VAL A 1176 -8.89 34.91 30.27
CA VAL A 1176 -9.44 33.66 30.81
C VAL A 1176 -8.37 32.57 30.76
N LEU A 1177 -8.24 31.79 31.83
CA LEU A 1177 -7.41 30.59 31.90
C LEU A 1177 -8.27 29.38 32.23
N PHE A 1178 -8.32 28.41 31.32
CA PHE A 1178 -8.95 27.11 31.55
C PHE A 1178 -7.95 26.09 32.10
N LEU A 1179 -8.39 25.33 33.10
CA LEU A 1179 -7.66 24.26 33.78
C LEU A 1179 -8.39 22.90 33.58
N PRO A 1180 -8.49 22.39 32.34
CA PRO A 1180 -9.19 21.13 32.04
C PRO A 1180 -8.43 19.95 32.64
N LEU A 1181 -9.03 19.29 33.62
CA LEU A 1181 -8.46 18.17 34.39
C LEU A 1181 -7.02 18.43 34.84
N ALA A 1182 -6.74 19.65 35.32
CA ALA A 1182 -5.44 20.06 35.85
C ALA A 1182 -5.14 19.43 37.23
N VAL A 1183 -5.12 18.10 37.29
CA VAL A 1183 -5.00 17.29 38.51
C VAL A 1183 -3.65 17.50 39.19
N CYS A 1184 -2.59 17.70 38.41
CA CYS A 1184 -1.20 17.83 38.82
C CYS A 1184 -0.73 19.29 38.66
N LEU A 1185 -0.53 19.97 39.78
CA LEU A 1185 0.00 21.34 39.80
C LEU A 1185 1.21 21.43 40.73
N SER A 1186 2.29 22.10 40.34
CA SER A 1186 3.36 22.50 41.26
C SER A 1186 2.96 23.73 42.07
N ASP A 1187 3.65 23.99 43.18
CA ASP A 1187 3.34 25.16 44.02
C ASP A 1187 3.66 26.48 43.29
N ALA A 1188 4.65 26.48 42.39
CA ALA A 1188 4.95 27.62 41.52
C ALA A 1188 3.82 27.87 40.51
N GLN A 1189 3.24 26.81 39.94
CA GLN A 1189 2.07 26.94 39.05
C GLN A 1189 0.85 27.45 39.81
N VAL A 1190 0.59 26.94 41.02
CA VAL A 1190 -0.48 27.45 41.90
C VAL A 1190 -0.30 28.94 42.17
N ALA A 1191 0.91 29.37 42.52
CA ALA A 1191 1.21 30.79 42.77
C ALA A 1191 0.99 31.66 41.52
N ALA A 1192 1.40 31.18 40.34
CA ALA A 1192 1.19 31.87 39.07
C ALA A 1192 -0.30 32.00 38.71
N ILE A 1193 -1.09 30.95 38.92
CA ILE A 1193 -2.55 30.95 38.68
C ILE A 1193 -3.24 31.94 39.62
N ARG A 1194 -2.85 31.97 40.90
CA ARG A 1194 -3.37 32.94 41.88
C ARG A 1194 -3.03 34.38 41.47
N ALA A 1195 -1.78 34.63 41.11
CA ALA A 1195 -1.35 35.95 40.65
C ALA A 1195 -2.13 36.42 39.40
N PHE A 1196 -2.44 35.51 38.48
CA PHE A 1196 -3.28 35.82 37.32
C PHE A 1196 -4.71 36.22 37.73
N ALA A 1197 -5.33 35.48 38.66
CA ALA A 1197 -6.65 35.80 39.17
C ALA A 1197 -6.68 37.13 39.96
N GLU A 1198 -5.67 37.36 40.81
CA GLU A 1198 -5.49 38.61 41.57
C GLU A 1198 -5.28 39.82 40.64
N ALA A 1199 -4.65 39.62 39.49
CA ALA A 1199 -4.49 40.63 38.45
C ALA A 1199 -5.78 40.88 37.62
N GLY A 1200 -6.90 40.23 37.95
CA GLY A 1200 -8.20 40.40 37.31
C GLY A 1200 -8.51 39.40 36.21
N GLY A 1201 -7.70 38.36 36.03
CA GLY A 1201 -7.99 37.26 35.12
C GLY A 1201 -9.07 36.31 35.67
N THR A 1202 -9.81 35.68 34.78
CA THR A 1202 -10.81 34.66 35.13
C THR A 1202 -10.20 33.27 35.04
N VAL A 1203 -10.24 32.48 36.12
CA VAL A 1203 -9.81 31.07 36.12
C VAL A 1203 -11.03 30.17 36.10
N ILE A 1204 -11.06 29.22 35.16
CA ILE A 1204 -12.13 28.21 35.04
C ILE A 1204 -11.48 26.84 35.18
N ALA A 1205 -11.92 26.08 36.18
CA ALA A 1205 -11.39 24.75 36.47
C ALA A 1205 -12.54 23.77 36.70
N ASP A 1206 -12.26 22.48 36.51
CA ASP A 1206 -13.15 21.43 37.00
C ASP A 1206 -12.88 21.09 38.48
N GLY A 1207 -13.65 20.14 39.01
CA GLY A 1207 -13.58 19.74 40.42
C GLY A 1207 -12.30 19.01 40.85
N ARG A 1208 -11.37 18.70 39.93
CA ARG A 1208 -10.16 17.89 40.23
C ARG A 1208 -8.86 18.68 40.22
N VAL A 1209 -8.91 20.00 40.02
CA VAL A 1209 -7.73 20.88 39.97
C VAL A 1209 -6.77 20.77 41.17
N GLY A 1210 -5.56 20.25 40.98
CA GLY A 1210 -4.52 20.20 42.02
C GLY A 1210 -4.72 19.15 43.12
N ILE A 1211 -5.24 17.95 42.82
CA ILE A 1211 -5.30 16.82 43.80
C ILE A 1211 -3.88 16.36 44.10
N LEU A 1212 -3.03 16.40 43.09
CA LEU A 1212 -1.65 15.97 43.13
C LEU A 1212 -0.73 17.18 42.97
N THR A 1213 0.45 17.09 43.58
CA THR A 1213 1.61 17.89 43.16
C THR A 1213 2.01 17.52 41.72
N ARG A 1214 2.87 18.32 41.08
CA ARG A 1214 3.34 18.07 39.70
C ARG A 1214 3.88 16.64 39.51
N ASN A 1215 4.64 16.14 40.47
CA ASN A 1215 5.21 14.80 40.40
C ASN A 1215 4.32 13.72 41.03
N GLY A 1216 3.04 13.96 41.31
CA GLY A 1216 2.12 12.89 41.73
C GLY A 1216 2.05 12.61 43.24
N VAL A 1217 2.64 13.44 44.11
CA VAL A 1217 2.39 13.36 45.56
C VAL A 1217 0.97 13.83 45.86
N ILE A 1218 0.22 13.07 46.64
CA ILE A 1218 -1.18 13.37 46.97
C ILE A 1218 -1.23 14.51 47.98
N ARG A 1219 -2.07 15.53 47.71
CA ARG A 1219 -2.26 16.65 48.64
C ARG A 1219 -3.40 16.37 49.62
N ASP A 1220 -3.15 16.69 50.89
CA ASP A 1220 -4.18 16.68 51.95
C ASP A 1220 -5.12 17.90 51.87
N GLN A 1221 -4.73 18.92 51.09
CA GLN A 1221 -5.51 20.15 50.89
C GLN A 1221 -5.51 20.57 49.42
N ARG A 1222 -6.61 21.18 49.00
CA ARG A 1222 -6.83 21.65 47.64
C ARG A 1222 -6.24 23.06 47.49
N PRO A 1223 -5.22 23.26 46.65
CA PRO A 1223 -4.42 24.48 46.69
C PRO A 1223 -5.08 25.71 46.07
N LEU A 1224 -6.30 25.59 45.52
CA LEU A 1224 -7.06 26.68 44.89
C LEU A 1224 -8.52 26.77 45.37
N ASP A 1225 -8.95 25.94 46.32
CA ASP A 1225 -10.37 25.90 46.76
C ASP A 1225 -10.85 27.25 47.32
N ASP A 1226 -10.00 27.94 48.09
CA ASP A 1226 -10.23 29.29 48.61
C ASP A 1226 -10.36 30.34 47.49
N LEU A 1227 -9.59 30.19 46.40
CA LEU A 1227 -9.71 31.06 45.23
C LEU A 1227 -11.08 30.93 44.56
N PHE A 1228 -11.65 29.73 44.54
CA PHE A 1228 -12.98 29.45 43.98
C PHE A 1228 -14.12 29.64 44.99
N GLY A 1229 -13.83 29.85 46.28
CA GLY A 1229 -14.83 29.95 47.33
C GLY A 1229 -15.56 28.63 47.62
N VAL A 1230 -14.92 27.48 47.39
CA VAL A 1230 -15.48 26.13 47.58
C VAL A 1230 -14.68 25.34 48.62
N ARG A 1231 -15.19 24.16 48.98
CA ARG A 1231 -14.45 23.15 49.76
C ARG A 1231 -14.67 21.78 49.13
N SER A 1232 -13.62 21.23 48.55
CA SER A 1232 -13.64 19.97 47.81
C SER A 1232 -12.93 18.86 48.60
N PRO A 1233 -13.27 17.58 48.40
CA PRO A 1233 -12.50 16.46 48.95
C PRO A 1233 -11.03 16.51 48.50
N ALA A 1234 -10.12 16.12 49.39
CA ALA A 1234 -8.68 15.98 49.13
C ALA A 1234 -8.19 14.55 49.45
N GLY A 1235 -6.90 14.28 49.27
CA GLY A 1235 -6.32 12.97 49.57
C GLY A 1235 -6.62 11.89 48.51
N HIS A 1236 -6.21 10.65 48.80
CA HIS A 1236 -6.36 9.52 47.88
C HIS A 1236 -7.83 9.24 47.54
N ALA A 1237 -8.74 9.40 48.50
CA ALA A 1237 -10.17 9.22 48.27
C ALA A 1237 -10.71 10.15 47.17
N ALA A 1238 -10.26 11.42 47.13
CA ALA A 1238 -10.65 12.37 46.08
C ALA A 1238 -10.08 11.98 44.70
N PHE A 1239 -8.88 11.40 44.66
CA PHE A 1239 -8.32 10.84 43.44
C PHE A 1239 -9.06 9.59 42.96
N ALA A 1240 -9.46 8.72 43.89
CA ALA A 1240 -10.15 7.45 43.61
C ALA A 1240 -11.67 7.60 43.37
N GLN A 1241 -12.23 8.80 43.56
CA GLN A 1241 -13.66 9.04 43.37
C GLN A 1241 -14.01 9.17 41.88
N LYS A 1242 -15.09 8.50 41.44
CA LYS A 1242 -15.71 8.80 40.13
C LYS A 1242 -16.18 10.26 40.10
N PRO A 1243 -15.97 10.98 38.99
CA PRO A 1243 -16.61 12.29 38.80
C PRO A 1243 -18.11 12.13 39.00
N GLN A 1244 -18.74 12.96 39.83
CA GLN A 1244 -20.18 13.08 39.82
C GLN A 1244 -20.56 13.79 38.51
N THR A 1245 -21.18 13.06 37.58
CA THR A 1245 -21.74 13.60 36.34
C THR A 1245 -22.89 14.55 36.60
#